data_AF-A0A1V5QU53-F1
#
_entry.id   AF-A0A1V5QU53-F1
#
_cell.length_a   1.000
_cell.length_b   1.000
_cell.length_c   1.000
_cell.angle_alpha   90.00
_cell.angle_beta   90.00
_cell.angle_gamma   90.00
#
_symmetry.space_group_name_H-M   'P 1'
#
loop_
_entity.id
_entity.type
_entity.pdbx_description
1 polymer ?
#
loop_
_entity_poly.entity_id
_entity_poly.type
_entity_poly.pdbx_seq_one_letter_code
_entity_poly.pdbx_strand_id
1 'polypeptide(L)'
;MHCDEPACVSACPVTALYKTKEGPVLYDASKCIGCRYCVWACPFGAPTADWDSLAPKIWKCTMCADRATEPAPEQRNGQSLSEEDKKRFTVAHSVPSCVKHCPAEALMFGEREELLDIAKKRIRSNSNHYVDHIYGEKEAGGTATFYLSSVPFPRIDMSDVGTASYPQRSAPALAAVPPAVVAVGALLGGTYALKRRSAMVDGDKDESTDAHAERHVEFAPLKKKLATPVNLLLLALAILGGVSFVLRFALGLGDSTNLSDTYPWGLWIALDLVWIAVAAGAFATAGLIYVLHRKDLYSMGRTAVLMGLLSYSFVTLTLLADLGLPWNFWQLMLQAPEHSAMFEVSWCVGLYVSVLAFEFFPVPFERWNLKWAMDLWRKFSPAYVVFAVTLFVYLMSRSLMYTGLAFAVFALMAYLFRQRDTERPVPIMLAIAAVTFSTMHQSSLGSLFLLMPDKLNPLWWSPMIPILFLLSSVAAGTALMVLVEMWIAKAYARPLRMPQLSALGKITFWALLVYGVVRVLDVLIRGQLPSGLAGQQGSLFIIEILLGVLLPLTLLASAKLRARRGLLAAGAFLVAGGVVFNRMNVVLFAMNLKGPIPQIIPEPYSPSLFEWGVSIGFIAATILLFGVGIRLMPVLPEEDEDQGA
;
A
#
# COMPACT_ATOMS: atom_id res chain seq x y z
N MET A 1 9.76 -15.51 -20.73
CA MET A 1 8.55 -16.28 -20.36
C MET A 1 7.28 -15.46 -20.59
N HIS A 2 6.24 -16.12 -21.10
CA HIS A 2 4.88 -15.57 -21.27
C HIS A 2 3.89 -16.48 -20.54
N CYS A 3 3.43 -16.09 -19.35
CA CYS A 3 2.61 -16.96 -18.51
C CYS A 3 1.16 -17.06 -19.02
N ASP A 4 0.48 -18.13 -18.64
CA ASP A 4 -0.94 -18.30 -18.90
C ASP A 4 -1.76 -17.27 -18.12
N GLU A 5 -1.42 -17.09 -16.84
CA GLU A 5 -1.89 -16.00 -15.97
C GLU A 5 -0.71 -15.13 -15.51
N PRO A 6 -0.36 -14.05 -16.24
CA PRO A 6 0.84 -13.28 -15.98
C PRO A 6 0.77 -12.40 -14.73
N ALA A 7 1.62 -12.70 -13.74
CA ALA A 7 1.81 -11.89 -12.54
C ALA A 7 2.18 -10.43 -12.86
N CYS A 8 2.98 -10.18 -13.90
CA CYS A 8 3.37 -8.83 -14.29
C CYS A 8 2.22 -7.98 -14.84
N VAL A 9 1.18 -8.61 -15.42
CA VAL A 9 -0.06 -7.93 -15.85
C VAL A 9 -0.92 -7.63 -14.63
N SER A 10 -1.09 -8.61 -13.73
CA SER A 10 -1.81 -8.43 -12.46
C SER A 10 -1.18 -7.34 -11.58
N ALA A 11 0.15 -7.26 -11.53
CA ALA A 11 0.86 -6.22 -10.78
C ALA A 11 0.76 -4.83 -11.41
N CYS A 12 0.33 -4.69 -12.68
CA CYS A 12 0.28 -3.42 -13.38
C CYS A 12 -1.02 -2.63 -13.05
N PRO A 13 -0.94 -1.48 -12.35
CA PRO A 13 -2.14 -0.76 -11.93
C PRO A 13 -2.83 0.02 -13.08
N VAL A 14 -2.13 0.21 -14.20
CA VAL A 14 -2.56 1.07 -15.32
C VAL A 14 -2.77 0.29 -16.62
N THR A 15 -2.81 -1.04 -16.58
CA THR A 15 -2.99 -1.90 -17.77
C THR A 15 -1.97 -1.64 -18.90
N ALA A 16 -0.78 -1.10 -18.56
CA ALA A 16 0.30 -0.91 -19.51
C ALA A 16 0.89 -2.24 -19.98
N LEU A 17 0.77 -3.29 -19.17
CA LEU A 17 1.00 -4.67 -19.61
C LEU A 17 -0.35 -5.36 -19.78
N TYR A 18 -0.51 -6.09 -20.88
CA TYR A 18 -1.72 -6.87 -21.15
C TYR A 18 -1.37 -8.13 -21.93
N LYS A 19 -2.16 -9.18 -21.76
CA LYS A 19 -2.00 -10.45 -22.48
C LYS A 19 -2.94 -10.47 -23.69
N THR A 20 -2.43 -10.87 -24.86
CA THR A 20 -3.26 -11.05 -26.05
C THR A 20 -3.80 -12.47 -26.12
N LYS A 21 -4.80 -12.70 -26.98
CA LYS A 21 -5.43 -14.03 -27.14
C LYS A 21 -4.47 -15.05 -27.73
N GLU A 22 -3.53 -14.57 -28.55
CA GLU A 22 -2.49 -15.35 -29.23
C GLU A 22 -1.39 -15.80 -28.26
N GLY A 23 -1.42 -15.38 -26.99
CA GLY A 23 -0.48 -15.80 -25.95
C GLY A 23 0.53 -14.75 -25.46
N PRO A 24 1.12 -13.86 -26.30
CA PRO A 24 2.14 -12.94 -25.80
C PRO A 24 1.57 -11.90 -24.84
N VAL A 25 2.48 -11.34 -24.03
CA VAL A 25 2.20 -10.24 -23.10
C VAL A 25 2.91 -9.03 -23.68
N LEU A 26 2.13 -8.01 -24.03
CA LEU A 26 2.59 -6.80 -24.69
C LEU A 26 2.65 -5.64 -23.70
N TYR A 27 3.39 -4.61 -24.12
CA TYR A 27 3.64 -3.40 -23.34
C TYR A 27 3.21 -2.17 -24.13
N ASP A 28 2.37 -1.34 -23.52
CA ASP A 28 1.94 -0.04 -24.02
C ASP A 28 2.60 1.07 -23.18
N ALA A 29 3.60 1.71 -23.76
CA ALA A 29 4.37 2.77 -23.12
C ALA A 29 3.52 4.03 -22.81
N SER A 30 2.43 4.27 -23.53
CA SER A 30 1.59 5.47 -23.35
C SER A 30 0.81 5.46 -22.03
N LYS A 31 0.52 4.27 -21.50
CA LYS A 31 -0.19 4.07 -20.24
C LYS A 31 0.75 3.92 -19.04
N CYS A 32 2.02 3.60 -19.30
CA CYS A 32 2.97 3.24 -18.26
C CYS A 32 3.29 4.43 -17.34
N ILE A 33 3.35 4.16 -16.03
CA ILE A 33 3.76 5.11 -14.99
C ILE A 33 5.18 4.83 -14.45
N GLY A 34 5.87 3.81 -14.98
CA GLY A 34 7.23 3.47 -14.56
C GLY A 34 7.35 2.99 -13.10
N CYS A 35 6.31 2.33 -12.55
CA CYS A 35 6.29 1.88 -11.15
C CYS A 35 7.08 0.60 -10.87
N ARG A 36 7.50 -0.15 -11.90
CA ARG A 36 8.38 -1.33 -11.81
C ARG A 36 7.83 -2.53 -11.00
N TYR A 37 6.59 -2.46 -10.52
CA TYR A 37 5.91 -3.60 -9.89
C TYR A 37 5.88 -4.86 -10.76
N CYS A 38 5.85 -4.69 -12.09
CA CYS A 38 5.90 -5.79 -13.04
C CYS A 38 7.25 -6.50 -13.13
N VAL A 39 8.36 -5.77 -12.93
CA VAL A 39 9.73 -6.32 -12.87
C VAL A 39 9.82 -7.21 -11.64
N TRP A 40 9.39 -6.68 -10.50
CA TRP A 40 9.43 -7.36 -9.20
C TRP A 40 8.51 -8.58 -9.13
N ALA A 41 7.27 -8.45 -9.62
CA ALA A 41 6.27 -9.52 -9.54
C ALA A 41 6.53 -10.70 -10.49
N CYS A 42 7.45 -10.58 -11.45
CA CYS A 42 7.69 -11.65 -12.39
C CYS A 42 8.55 -12.77 -11.76
N PRO A 43 8.05 -14.01 -11.65
CA PRO A 43 8.85 -15.12 -11.12
C PRO A 43 10.09 -15.44 -11.96
N PHE A 44 10.03 -15.09 -13.24
CA PHE A 44 11.07 -15.38 -14.23
C PHE A 44 11.99 -14.19 -14.52
N GLY A 45 11.82 -13.03 -13.86
CA GLY A 45 12.61 -11.82 -14.12
C GLY A 45 12.53 -11.34 -15.58
N ALA A 46 11.42 -11.61 -16.27
CA ALA A 46 11.33 -11.37 -17.72
C ALA A 46 11.15 -9.89 -18.12
N PRO A 47 10.38 -9.06 -17.38
CA PRO A 47 10.38 -7.62 -17.57
C PRO A 47 11.60 -6.98 -16.91
N THR A 48 12.31 -6.12 -17.63
CA THR A 48 13.42 -5.30 -17.14
C THR A 48 13.09 -3.81 -17.29
N ALA A 49 13.71 -2.96 -16.49
CA ALA A 49 13.54 -1.52 -16.59
C ALA A 49 14.78 -0.86 -17.23
N ASP A 50 14.53 0.22 -17.97
CA ASP A 50 15.58 1.10 -18.51
C ASP A 50 16.01 2.10 -17.42
N TRP A 51 17.13 1.83 -16.74
CA TRP A 51 17.56 2.59 -15.57
C TRP A 51 18.30 3.90 -15.89
N ASP A 52 18.90 3.97 -17.09
CA ASP A 52 19.77 5.08 -17.53
C ASP A 52 18.99 6.18 -18.27
N SER A 53 17.65 6.10 -18.29
CA SER A 53 16.77 7.01 -19.01
C SER A 53 15.95 7.88 -18.05
N LEU A 54 15.81 9.17 -18.39
CA LEU A 54 14.89 10.09 -17.71
C LEU A 54 13.42 9.69 -17.88
N ALA A 55 13.10 8.93 -18.93
CA ALA A 55 11.78 8.39 -19.21
C ALA A 55 11.88 6.85 -19.29
N PRO A 56 12.09 6.19 -18.14
CA PRO A 56 12.39 4.77 -18.08
C PRO A 56 11.22 3.94 -18.64
N LYS A 57 11.54 3.05 -19.58
CA LYS A 57 10.59 2.12 -20.19
C LYS A 57 10.80 0.72 -19.62
N ILE A 58 9.74 -0.09 -19.67
CA ILE A 58 9.83 -1.52 -19.37
C ILE A 58 10.03 -2.29 -20.66
N TRP A 59 10.97 -3.22 -20.66
CA TRP A 59 11.29 -4.08 -21.80
C TRP A 59 11.04 -5.53 -21.45
N LYS A 60 10.51 -6.28 -22.41
CA LYS A 60 10.48 -7.75 -22.39
C LYS A 60 10.32 -8.28 -23.80
N CYS A 61 10.63 -9.55 -24.00
CA CYS A 61 10.22 -10.24 -25.23
C CYS A 61 8.69 -10.12 -25.40
N THR A 62 8.26 -9.77 -26.61
CA THR A 62 6.84 -9.66 -27.03
C THR A 62 6.50 -10.67 -28.11
N MET A 63 7.38 -11.65 -28.37
CA MET A 63 7.28 -12.60 -29.49
C MET A 63 7.12 -11.92 -30.85
N CYS A 64 7.72 -10.73 -31.03
CA CYS A 64 7.60 -9.96 -32.28
C CYS A 64 6.13 -9.73 -32.71
N ALA A 65 5.20 -9.61 -31.75
CA ALA A 65 3.77 -9.48 -32.05
C ALA A 65 3.44 -8.24 -32.90
N ASP A 66 4.23 -7.19 -32.77
CA ASP A 66 4.19 -5.99 -33.62
C ASP A 66 4.37 -6.36 -35.09
N ARG A 67 5.39 -7.16 -35.41
CA ARG A 67 5.71 -7.61 -36.76
C ARG A 67 4.66 -8.53 -37.37
N ALA A 68 3.96 -9.32 -36.54
CA ALA A 68 2.90 -10.20 -37.01
C ALA A 68 1.70 -9.43 -37.58
N THR A 69 1.53 -8.16 -37.20
CA THR A 69 0.43 -7.30 -37.66
C THR A 69 0.83 -6.35 -38.79
N GLU A 70 2.09 -6.30 -39.18
CA GLU A 70 2.56 -5.43 -40.26
C GLU A 70 2.07 -5.92 -41.63
N PRO A 71 1.47 -5.04 -42.45
CA PRO A 71 1.06 -5.40 -43.80
C PRO A 71 2.30 -5.67 -44.67
N ALA A 72 2.13 -6.54 -45.67
CA ALA A 72 3.17 -6.72 -46.67
C ALA A 72 3.41 -5.40 -47.43
N PRO A 73 4.69 -5.00 -47.65
CA PRO A 73 4.98 -3.80 -48.41
C PRO A 73 4.45 -3.91 -49.84
N GLU A 74 4.11 -2.79 -50.47
CA GLU A 74 3.66 -2.78 -51.87
C GLU A 74 4.80 -3.02 -52.85
N GLN A 75 6.01 -2.54 -52.49
CA GLN A 75 7.21 -2.65 -53.29
C GLN A 75 8.41 -3.09 -52.45
N ARG A 76 9.33 -3.83 -53.06
CA ARG A 76 10.63 -4.18 -52.48
C ARG A 76 11.72 -3.87 -53.49
N ASN A 77 12.71 -3.07 -53.11
CA ASN A 77 13.79 -2.61 -54.00
C ASN A 77 13.29 -1.97 -55.31
N GLY A 78 12.20 -1.20 -55.26
CA GLY A 78 11.62 -0.53 -56.42
C GLY A 78 10.83 -1.41 -57.39
N GLN A 79 10.61 -2.69 -57.06
CA GLN A 79 9.74 -3.60 -57.82
C GLN A 79 8.45 -3.88 -57.05
N SER A 80 7.31 -3.91 -57.74
CA SER A 80 6.02 -4.30 -57.14
C SER A 80 6.03 -5.78 -56.74
N LEU A 81 5.52 -6.07 -55.55
CA LEU A 81 5.41 -7.45 -55.07
C LEU A 81 4.19 -8.13 -55.67
N SER A 82 4.37 -9.37 -56.15
CA SER A 82 3.24 -10.22 -56.54
C SER A 82 2.39 -10.58 -55.31
N GLU A 83 1.13 -10.95 -55.52
CA GLU A 83 0.27 -11.40 -54.41
C GLU A 83 0.81 -12.65 -53.70
N GLU A 84 1.54 -13.51 -54.41
CA GLU A 84 2.23 -14.66 -53.83
C GLU A 84 3.40 -14.22 -52.96
N ASP A 85 4.19 -13.23 -53.39
CA ASP A 85 5.30 -12.70 -52.60
C ASP A 85 4.80 -11.95 -51.37
N LYS A 86 3.67 -11.24 -51.46
CA LYS A 86 3.00 -10.63 -50.31
C LYS A 86 2.55 -11.68 -49.30
N LYS A 87 1.91 -12.76 -49.75
CA LYS A 87 1.53 -13.89 -48.87
C LYS A 87 2.75 -14.52 -48.20
N ARG A 88 3.82 -14.78 -48.97
CA ARG A 88 5.09 -15.31 -48.43
C ARG A 88 5.70 -14.36 -47.41
N PHE A 89 5.65 -13.05 -47.67
CA PHE A 89 6.13 -12.03 -46.74
C PHE A 89 5.36 -12.12 -45.42
N THR A 90 4.02 -12.10 -45.46
CA THR A 90 3.18 -12.14 -44.25
C THR A 90 3.46 -13.37 -43.39
N VAL A 91 3.52 -14.57 -44.00
CA VAL A 91 3.87 -15.80 -43.27
C VAL A 91 5.27 -15.70 -42.66
N ALA A 92 6.26 -15.25 -43.44
CA ALA A 92 7.63 -15.13 -42.97
C ALA A 92 7.87 -13.96 -41.99
N HIS A 93 6.92 -13.02 -41.86
CA HIS A 93 6.93 -11.93 -40.87
C HIS A 93 6.19 -12.29 -39.58
N SER A 94 5.24 -13.22 -39.64
CA SER A 94 4.49 -13.71 -38.48
C SER A 94 5.32 -14.55 -37.50
N VAL A 95 6.48 -15.06 -37.94
CA VAL A 95 7.41 -15.81 -37.09
C VAL A 95 8.42 -14.86 -36.44
N PRO A 96 8.68 -14.98 -35.13
CA PRO A 96 9.68 -14.15 -34.44
C PRO A 96 11.06 -14.20 -35.09
N SER A 97 11.74 -13.05 -35.15
CA SER A 97 13.05 -12.93 -35.80
C SER A 97 14.09 -13.90 -35.24
N CYS A 98 14.12 -14.12 -33.92
CA CYS A 98 15.06 -15.04 -33.29
C CYS A 98 14.82 -16.50 -33.70
N VAL A 99 13.57 -16.90 -33.94
CA VAL A 99 13.19 -18.25 -34.41
C VAL A 99 13.59 -18.41 -35.87
N LYS A 100 13.23 -17.44 -36.71
CA LYS A 100 13.54 -17.44 -38.15
C LYS A 100 15.03 -17.56 -38.45
N HIS A 101 15.88 -16.93 -37.63
CA HIS A 101 17.32 -16.90 -37.83
C HIS A 101 18.08 -17.96 -37.00
N CYS A 102 17.39 -18.89 -36.34
CA CYS A 102 18.05 -19.92 -35.53
C CYS A 102 18.54 -21.07 -36.42
N PRO A 103 19.85 -21.17 -36.76
CA PRO A 103 20.35 -22.21 -37.66
C PRO A 103 20.29 -23.61 -37.05
N ALA A 104 20.31 -23.68 -35.71
CA ALA A 104 20.30 -24.92 -34.95
C ALA A 104 18.88 -25.44 -34.67
N GLU A 105 17.83 -24.73 -35.12
CA GLU A 105 16.42 -25.05 -34.83
C GLU A 105 16.15 -25.26 -33.32
N ALA A 106 16.93 -24.54 -32.49
CA ALA A 106 16.81 -24.58 -31.04
C ALA A 106 15.57 -23.82 -30.54
N LEU A 107 15.04 -22.91 -31.36
CA LEU A 107 13.82 -22.15 -31.09
C LEU A 107 12.74 -22.57 -32.10
N MET A 108 11.52 -22.77 -31.61
CA MET A 108 10.33 -23.07 -32.41
C MET A 108 9.20 -22.13 -32.01
N PHE A 109 8.33 -21.80 -32.95
CA PHE A 109 7.17 -20.94 -32.74
C PHE A 109 5.96 -21.53 -33.45
N GLY A 110 4.81 -21.50 -32.81
CA GLY A 110 3.58 -22.14 -33.28
C GLY A 110 2.58 -22.30 -32.15
N GLU A 111 1.55 -23.10 -32.40
CA GLU A 111 0.50 -23.33 -31.43
C GLU A 111 1.02 -24.10 -30.21
N ARG A 112 0.51 -23.73 -29.04
CA ARG A 112 0.99 -24.25 -27.75
C ARG A 112 0.88 -25.77 -27.66
N GLU A 113 -0.25 -26.34 -28.09
CA GLU A 113 -0.51 -27.78 -28.05
C GLU A 113 0.44 -28.56 -28.97
N GLU A 114 0.66 -28.06 -30.19
CA GLU A 114 1.59 -28.66 -31.15
C GLU A 114 3.03 -28.66 -30.62
N LEU A 115 3.47 -27.53 -30.05
CA LEU A 115 4.81 -27.42 -29.44
C LEU A 115 4.99 -28.34 -28.23
N LEU A 116 3.94 -28.54 -27.41
CA LEU A 116 3.98 -29.50 -26.31
C LEU A 116 4.11 -30.94 -26.81
N ASP A 117 3.39 -31.29 -27.86
CA ASP A 117 3.49 -32.62 -28.47
C ASP A 117 4.88 -32.86 -29.08
N ILE A 118 5.44 -31.87 -29.76
CA ILE A 118 6.82 -31.91 -30.26
C ILE A 118 7.79 -32.09 -29.09
N ALA A 119 7.63 -31.33 -28.01
CA ALA A 119 8.49 -31.41 -26.83
C ALA A 119 8.45 -32.80 -26.18
N LYS A 120 7.24 -33.34 -25.97
CA LYS A 120 7.02 -34.70 -25.43
C LYS A 120 7.59 -35.79 -26.33
N LYS A 121 7.52 -35.61 -27.65
CA LYS A 121 8.16 -36.53 -28.61
C LYS A 121 9.68 -36.46 -28.53
N ARG A 122 10.27 -35.25 -28.47
CA ARG A 122 11.73 -35.05 -28.39
C ARG A 122 12.35 -35.65 -27.12
N ILE A 123 11.70 -35.46 -25.96
CA ILE A 123 12.14 -36.09 -24.70
C ILE A 123 12.08 -37.61 -24.83
N ARG A 124 10.95 -38.17 -25.32
CA ARG A 124 10.78 -39.63 -25.46
C ARG A 124 11.76 -40.26 -26.44
N SER A 125 12.04 -39.61 -27.57
CA SER A 125 12.98 -40.14 -28.57
C SER A 125 14.44 -40.00 -28.17
N ASN A 126 14.77 -39.09 -27.24
CA ASN A 126 16.14 -38.80 -26.79
C ASN A 126 16.23 -38.76 -25.25
N SER A 127 15.74 -39.81 -24.58
CA SER A 127 15.60 -39.86 -23.11
C SER A 127 16.93 -39.70 -22.35
N ASN A 128 18.06 -40.05 -22.97
CA ASN A 128 19.38 -39.90 -22.35
C ASN A 128 19.96 -38.47 -22.50
N HIS A 129 19.36 -37.64 -23.34
CA HIS A 129 19.85 -36.29 -23.61
C HIS A 129 19.08 -35.22 -22.84
N TYR A 130 17.76 -35.34 -22.72
CA TYR A 130 16.92 -34.36 -22.04
C TYR A 130 16.55 -34.79 -20.63
N VAL A 131 16.42 -33.81 -19.73
CA VAL A 131 15.72 -33.99 -18.47
C VAL A 131 14.25 -34.30 -18.76
N ASP A 132 13.66 -35.29 -18.09
CA ASP A 132 12.25 -35.69 -18.24
C ASP A 132 11.29 -34.68 -17.57
N HIS A 133 11.35 -33.43 -18.04
CA HIS A 133 10.56 -32.31 -17.56
C HIS A 133 10.51 -31.21 -18.63
N ILE A 134 9.30 -30.73 -18.94
CA ILE A 134 9.08 -29.59 -19.85
C ILE A 134 8.84 -28.36 -19.00
N TYR A 135 9.85 -27.51 -18.86
CA TYR A 135 9.72 -26.30 -18.07
C TYR A 135 8.86 -25.26 -18.80
N GLY A 136 7.88 -24.70 -18.11
CA GLY A 136 6.83 -23.84 -18.64
C GLY A 136 5.50 -24.56 -18.90
N GLU A 137 5.42 -25.89 -18.84
CA GLU A 137 4.15 -26.63 -19.02
C GLU A 137 3.21 -26.38 -17.83
N LYS A 138 3.75 -26.38 -16.60
CA LYS A 138 2.97 -26.27 -15.36
C LYS A 138 3.42 -25.12 -14.46
N GLU A 139 4.63 -24.62 -14.66
CA GLU A 139 5.28 -23.58 -13.86
C GLU A 139 4.45 -22.30 -13.87
N ALA A 140 4.21 -21.74 -12.68
CA ALA A 140 3.40 -20.54 -12.46
C ALA A 140 1.98 -20.62 -13.09
N GLY A 141 1.37 -21.81 -13.11
CA GLY A 141 0.04 -22.04 -13.70
C GLY A 141 0.06 -22.33 -15.21
N GLY A 142 1.26 -22.52 -15.79
CA GLY A 142 1.45 -22.78 -17.21
C GLY A 142 1.91 -21.52 -17.97
N THR A 143 2.56 -21.73 -19.10
CA THR A 143 3.09 -20.67 -19.95
C THR A 143 2.94 -20.99 -21.43
N ALA A 144 3.12 -19.96 -22.27
CA ALA A 144 3.26 -20.03 -23.72
C ALA A 144 4.74 -20.12 -24.15
N THR A 145 5.67 -20.44 -23.25
CA THR A 145 7.09 -20.58 -23.58
C THR A 145 7.66 -21.82 -22.89
N PHE A 146 8.08 -22.81 -23.67
CA PHE A 146 8.61 -24.06 -23.13
C PHE A 146 10.13 -24.15 -23.29
N TYR A 147 10.78 -24.76 -22.30
CA TYR A 147 12.19 -25.08 -22.35
C TYR A 147 12.41 -26.58 -22.18
N LEU A 148 13.25 -27.13 -23.05
CA LEU A 148 13.86 -28.44 -22.91
C LEU A 148 15.33 -28.24 -22.58
N SER A 149 15.83 -28.98 -21.60
CA SER A 149 17.22 -28.87 -21.17
C SER A 149 17.85 -30.24 -21.02
N SER A 150 19.13 -30.34 -21.35
CA SER A 150 19.97 -31.52 -21.07
C SER A 150 20.57 -31.51 -19.67
N VAL A 151 20.49 -30.37 -18.98
CA VAL A 151 20.93 -30.19 -17.60
C VAL A 151 19.74 -29.86 -16.69
N PRO A 152 19.76 -30.25 -15.40
CA PRO A 152 18.71 -29.89 -14.46
C PRO A 152 18.44 -28.37 -14.45
N PHE A 153 17.17 -27.99 -14.56
CA PHE A 153 16.72 -26.59 -14.63
C PHE A 153 17.25 -25.69 -13.51
N PRO A 154 17.39 -26.13 -12.24
CA PRO A 154 18.01 -25.31 -11.20
C PRO A 154 19.46 -24.88 -11.49
N ARG A 155 20.18 -25.58 -12.37
CA ARG A 155 21.55 -25.19 -12.77
C ARG A 155 21.59 -24.07 -13.82
N ILE A 156 20.46 -23.75 -14.45
CA ILE A 156 20.32 -22.73 -15.51
C ILE A 156 19.32 -21.63 -15.11
N ASP A 157 19.21 -21.33 -13.81
CA ASP A 157 18.30 -20.33 -13.21
C ASP A 157 16.81 -20.57 -13.39
N MET A 158 16.44 -21.75 -13.87
CA MET A 158 15.05 -22.15 -13.98
C MET A 158 14.67 -22.90 -12.70
N SER A 159 14.61 -22.12 -11.62
CA SER A 159 14.21 -22.61 -10.31
C SER A 159 12.74 -23.02 -10.29
N ASP A 160 12.36 -23.92 -9.38
CA ASP A 160 10.95 -24.26 -9.16
C ASP A 160 10.18 -23.04 -8.64
N VAL A 161 9.27 -22.52 -9.48
CA VAL A 161 8.34 -21.41 -9.16
C VAL A 161 6.99 -21.95 -8.68
N GLY A 162 6.86 -23.26 -8.50
CA GLY A 162 5.61 -23.95 -8.21
C GLY A 162 4.68 -24.00 -9.42
N THR A 163 3.60 -24.77 -9.29
CA THR A 163 2.63 -24.98 -10.38
C THR A 163 1.37 -24.12 -10.27
N ALA A 164 1.16 -23.47 -9.13
CA ALA A 164 0.02 -22.57 -8.95
C ALA A 164 0.30 -21.23 -9.65
N SER A 165 -0.73 -20.63 -10.25
CA SER A 165 -0.57 -19.29 -10.79
C SER A 165 -0.37 -18.28 -9.66
N TYR A 166 0.42 -17.25 -9.94
CA TYR A 166 0.69 -16.20 -8.96
C TYR A 166 -0.55 -15.31 -8.75
N PRO A 167 -1.26 -14.86 -9.81
CA PRO A 167 -2.53 -14.14 -9.65
C PRO A 167 -3.60 -14.90 -8.87
N GLN A 168 -3.67 -16.24 -8.97
CA GLN A 168 -4.62 -17.05 -8.19
C GLN A 168 -4.46 -16.88 -6.67
N ARG A 169 -3.27 -16.49 -6.18
CA ARG A 169 -3.02 -16.28 -4.75
C ARG A 169 -3.56 -14.95 -4.23
N SER A 170 -3.57 -13.90 -5.05
CA SER A 170 -4.05 -12.57 -4.67
C SER A 170 -5.51 -12.33 -5.06
N ALA A 171 -6.02 -13.02 -6.09
CA ALA A 171 -7.39 -12.86 -6.58
C ALA A 171 -8.47 -13.01 -5.49
N PRO A 172 -8.41 -13.98 -4.56
CA PRO A 172 -9.40 -14.08 -3.49
C PRO A 172 -9.40 -12.87 -2.55
N ALA A 173 -8.22 -12.32 -2.23
CA ALA A 173 -8.10 -11.14 -1.40
C ALA A 173 -8.72 -9.91 -2.09
N LEU A 174 -8.45 -9.73 -3.39
CA LEU A 174 -9.02 -8.63 -4.18
C LEU A 174 -10.53 -8.78 -4.39
N ALA A 175 -11.02 -9.99 -4.64
CA ALA A 175 -12.45 -10.28 -4.78
C ALA A 175 -13.23 -10.03 -3.48
N ALA A 176 -12.57 -10.13 -2.32
CA ALA A 176 -13.16 -9.84 -1.02
C ALA A 176 -13.29 -8.34 -0.72
N VAL A 177 -12.58 -7.46 -1.44
CA VAL A 177 -12.57 -6.01 -1.16
C VAL A 177 -13.97 -5.38 -1.32
N PRO A 178 -14.70 -5.53 -2.44
CA PRO A 178 -16.03 -4.93 -2.60
C PRO A 178 -17.03 -5.32 -1.50
N PRO A 179 -17.25 -6.61 -1.17
CA PRO A 179 -18.15 -6.97 -0.07
C PRO A 179 -17.61 -6.53 1.30
N ALA A 180 -16.29 -6.50 1.51
CA ALA A 180 -15.70 -6.03 2.77
C ALA A 180 -15.96 -4.54 3.01
N VAL A 181 -15.87 -3.69 1.98
CA VAL A 181 -16.20 -2.25 2.08
C VAL A 181 -17.64 -2.05 2.56
N VAL A 182 -18.58 -2.76 1.95
CA VAL A 182 -20.00 -2.67 2.31
C VAL A 182 -20.23 -3.20 3.73
N ALA A 183 -19.64 -4.34 4.06
CA ALA A 183 -19.81 -4.97 5.37
C ALA A 183 -19.22 -4.12 6.51
N VAL A 184 -18.00 -3.61 6.34
CA VAL A 184 -17.35 -2.73 7.31
C VAL A 184 -18.13 -1.43 7.45
N GLY A 185 -18.53 -0.80 6.33
CA GLY A 185 -19.35 0.41 6.35
C GLY A 185 -20.68 0.22 7.10
N ALA A 186 -21.40 -0.86 6.79
CA ALA A 186 -22.66 -1.20 7.46
C ALA A 186 -22.47 -1.51 8.95
N LEU A 187 -21.41 -2.23 9.32
CA LEU A 187 -21.08 -2.53 10.72
C LEU A 187 -20.75 -1.26 11.50
N LEU A 188 -19.94 -0.36 10.95
CA LEU A 188 -19.61 0.91 11.57
C LEU A 188 -20.84 1.83 11.69
N GLY A 189 -21.70 1.87 10.67
CA GLY A 189 -22.96 2.61 10.72
C GLY A 189 -23.93 2.04 11.78
N GLY A 190 -24.07 0.72 11.83
CA GLY A 190 -24.92 0.04 12.80
C GLY A 190 -24.44 0.21 14.24
N THR A 191 -23.13 0.05 14.48
CA THR A 191 -22.53 0.26 15.81
C THR A 191 -22.70 1.70 16.29
N TYR A 192 -22.51 2.69 15.41
CA TYR A 192 -22.80 4.08 15.70
C TYR A 192 -24.28 4.31 16.05
N ALA A 193 -25.21 3.78 15.24
CA ALA A 193 -26.66 3.93 15.49
C ALA A 193 -27.09 3.34 16.84
N LEU A 194 -26.56 2.16 17.20
CA LEU A 194 -26.81 1.53 18.50
C LEU A 194 -26.24 2.37 19.65
N LYS A 195 -25.00 2.83 19.54
CA LYS A 195 -24.36 3.68 20.56
C LYS A 195 -25.05 5.03 20.73
N ARG A 196 -25.51 5.64 19.63
CA ARG A 196 -26.31 6.88 19.67
C ARG A 196 -27.61 6.67 20.41
N ARG A 197 -28.32 5.56 20.14
CA ARG A 197 -29.57 5.22 20.82
C ARG A 197 -29.35 4.97 22.32
N SER A 198 -28.34 4.19 22.70
CA SER A 198 -28.01 3.97 24.11
C SER A 198 -27.69 5.28 24.84
N ALA A 199 -26.91 6.17 24.21
CA ALA A 199 -26.59 7.47 24.80
C ALA A 199 -27.81 8.38 25.00
N MET A 200 -28.82 8.33 24.11
CA MET A 200 -30.08 9.05 24.29
C MET A 200 -30.92 8.48 25.43
N VAL A 201 -30.91 7.16 25.63
CA VAL A 201 -31.67 6.48 26.70
C VAL A 201 -31.02 6.69 28.07
N ASP A 202 -29.69 6.71 28.15
CA ASP A 202 -28.97 6.96 29.40
C ASP A 202 -29.01 8.46 29.79
N GLY A 203 -29.02 9.37 28.80
CA GLY A 203 -29.16 10.81 29.05
C GLY A 203 -30.49 11.23 29.68
N ASP A 204 -31.55 10.43 29.51
CA ASP A 204 -32.88 10.65 30.11
C ASP A 204 -32.96 10.21 31.59
N LYS A 205 -31.88 9.61 32.14
CA LYS A 205 -31.81 9.13 33.53
C LYS A 205 -30.93 9.98 34.45
N ASP A 206 -30.09 10.85 33.91
CA ASP A 206 -29.04 11.57 34.66
C ASP A 206 -29.20 13.11 34.63
N GLU A 207 -30.43 13.61 34.41
CA GLU A 207 -30.72 15.05 34.38
C GLU A 207 -30.57 15.77 35.74
N SER A 208 -30.26 15.06 36.84
CA SER A 208 -30.09 15.68 38.16
C SER A 208 -28.65 15.75 38.69
N THR A 209 -27.63 15.27 37.97
CA THR A 209 -26.26 15.21 38.53
C THR A 209 -25.10 15.61 37.62
N ASP A 210 -25.33 15.80 36.32
CA ASP A 210 -24.23 15.88 35.34
C ASP A 210 -24.01 17.26 34.67
N ALA A 211 -24.43 18.34 35.32
CA ALA A 211 -24.16 19.72 34.87
C ALA A 211 -22.66 20.12 34.88
N HIS A 212 -21.77 19.24 35.35
CA HIS A 212 -20.32 19.46 35.39
C HIS A 212 -19.52 18.63 34.36
N ALA A 213 -20.15 17.74 33.60
CA ALA A 213 -19.45 16.82 32.69
C ALA A 213 -19.44 17.25 31.21
N GLU A 214 -20.28 18.20 30.80
CA GLU A 214 -20.21 18.83 29.46
C GLU A 214 -19.22 20.01 29.43
N ARG A 215 -17.97 19.81 29.89
CA ARG A 215 -16.89 20.70 29.44
C ARG A 215 -16.63 20.41 27.97
N HIS A 216 -17.31 21.15 27.11
CA HIS A 216 -16.97 21.20 25.70
C HIS A 216 -15.49 21.56 25.56
N VAL A 217 -14.72 20.72 24.88
CA VAL A 217 -13.32 21.01 24.58
C VAL A 217 -13.31 22.12 23.54
N GLU A 218 -13.03 23.35 23.98
CA GLU A 218 -12.77 24.47 23.08
C GLU A 218 -11.39 24.28 22.43
N PHE A 219 -11.22 24.75 21.20
CA PHE A 219 -9.98 24.61 20.45
C PHE A 219 -9.45 25.99 20.09
N ALA A 220 -8.16 26.20 20.33
CA ALA A 220 -7.50 27.47 20.13
C ALA A 220 -6.18 27.31 19.35
N PRO A 221 -5.81 28.30 18.51
CA PRO A 221 -4.51 28.30 17.84
C PRO A 221 -3.38 28.50 18.85
N LEU A 222 -2.24 27.85 18.63
CA LEU A 222 -1.05 27.99 19.47
C LEU A 222 -0.45 29.41 19.34
N LYS A 223 -0.37 30.15 20.46
CA LYS A 223 0.15 31.55 20.49
C LYS A 223 1.69 31.67 20.47
N LYS A 224 2.45 30.57 20.45
CA LYS A 224 3.93 30.58 20.50
C LYS A 224 4.55 30.92 19.14
N LYS A 225 5.69 31.64 19.14
CA LYS A 225 6.44 32.00 17.91
C LYS A 225 6.80 30.78 17.07
N LEU A 226 6.80 30.94 15.75
CA LEU A 226 7.18 29.90 14.78
C LEU A 226 8.70 29.85 14.56
N ALA A 227 9.39 30.99 14.58
CA ALA A 227 10.84 31.05 14.42
C ALA A 227 11.55 30.58 15.71
N THR A 228 11.93 29.30 15.73
CA THR A 228 12.77 28.68 16.75
C THR A 228 13.98 28.03 16.06
N PRO A 229 15.13 27.84 16.72
CA PRO A 229 16.29 27.19 16.10
C PRO A 229 15.97 25.79 15.56
N VAL A 230 15.09 25.05 16.24
CA VAL A 230 14.61 23.74 15.78
C VAL A 230 13.79 23.87 14.49
N ASN A 231 12.87 24.84 14.41
CA ASN A 231 12.06 25.04 13.20
C ASN A 231 12.89 25.56 12.02
N LEU A 232 13.95 26.34 12.27
CA LEU A 232 14.90 26.74 11.24
C LEU A 232 15.70 25.55 10.71
N LEU A 233 16.12 24.64 11.60
CA LEU A 233 16.75 23.38 11.19
C LEU A 233 15.79 22.52 10.36
N LEU A 234 14.53 22.36 10.80
CA LEU A 234 13.51 21.63 10.05
C LEU A 234 13.24 22.26 8.69
N LEU A 235 13.22 23.59 8.60
CA LEU A 235 13.08 24.31 7.33
C LEU A 235 14.29 24.05 6.41
N ALA A 236 15.51 24.10 6.93
CA ALA A 236 16.71 23.81 6.16
C ALA A 236 16.71 22.37 5.60
N LEU A 237 16.33 21.40 6.43
CA LEU A 237 16.16 20.00 6.00
C LEU A 237 15.04 19.84 4.97
N ALA A 238 13.91 20.53 5.15
CA ALA A 238 12.80 20.52 4.21
C ALA A 238 13.20 21.11 2.84
N ILE A 239 13.97 22.21 2.83
CA ILE A 239 14.52 22.79 1.60
C ILE A 239 15.48 21.81 0.94
N LEU A 240 16.37 21.16 1.69
CA LEU A 240 17.27 20.14 1.16
C LEU A 240 16.49 18.98 0.52
N GLY A 241 15.45 18.48 1.18
CA GLY A 241 14.59 17.43 0.60
C GLY A 241 13.84 17.88 -0.64
N GLY A 242 13.36 19.13 -0.67
CA GLY A 242 12.76 19.72 -1.87
C GLY A 242 13.74 19.82 -3.03
N VAL A 243 14.99 20.21 -2.77
CA VAL A 243 16.06 20.22 -3.77
C VAL A 243 16.38 18.80 -4.25
N SER A 244 16.54 17.83 -3.35
CA SER A 244 16.75 16.42 -3.71
C SER A 244 15.59 15.86 -4.54
N PHE A 245 14.34 16.23 -4.23
CA PHE A 245 13.16 15.83 -4.97
C PHE A 245 13.17 16.39 -6.39
N VAL A 246 13.53 17.66 -6.59
CA VAL A 246 13.65 18.25 -7.93
C VAL A 246 14.80 17.61 -8.71
N LEU A 247 15.96 17.40 -8.07
CA LEU A 247 17.13 16.78 -8.70
C LEU A 247 16.86 15.34 -9.14
N ARG A 248 16.03 14.59 -8.40
CA ARG A 248 15.57 13.26 -8.79
C ARG A 248 14.94 13.24 -10.19
N PHE A 249 14.14 14.24 -10.54
CA PHE A 249 13.54 14.30 -11.89
C PHE A 249 14.51 14.80 -12.96
N ALA A 250 15.54 15.55 -12.58
CA ALA A 250 16.57 16.03 -13.50
C ALA A 250 17.62 14.95 -13.85
N LEU A 251 17.94 14.07 -12.90
CA LEU A 251 18.92 12.98 -13.05
C LEU A 251 18.27 11.65 -13.46
N GLY A 252 16.97 11.47 -13.17
CA GLY A 252 16.24 10.24 -13.48
C GLY A 252 16.44 9.10 -12.46
N LEU A 253 15.63 8.06 -12.63
CA LEU A 253 15.95 6.65 -12.40
C LEU A 253 17.15 6.27 -11.51
N GLY A 254 18.09 5.63 -12.21
CA GLY A 254 19.28 4.97 -11.67
C GLY A 254 20.33 5.93 -11.12
N ASP A 255 20.50 7.14 -11.68
CA ASP A 255 21.52 8.06 -11.17
C ASP A 255 21.18 8.62 -9.78
N SER A 256 19.88 8.73 -9.49
CA SER A 256 19.39 9.24 -8.20
C SER A 256 19.09 8.12 -7.20
N THR A 257 18.91 6.88 -7.67
CA THR A 257 18.55 5.73 -6.84
C THR A 257 19.42 4.56 -7.23
N ASN A 258 20.09 3.91 -6.28
CA ASN A 258 20.95 2.74 -6.57
C ASN A 258 20.11 1.46 -6.85
N LEU A 259 18.98 1.62 -7.55
CA LEU A 259 18.04 0.56 -7.86
C LEU A 259 18.45 -0.15 -9.15
N SER A 260 18.02 -1.40 -9.26
CA SER A 260 18.31 -2.23 -10.43
C SER A 260 17.22 -3.26 -10.67
N ASP A 261 17.35 -4.08 -11.72
CA ASP A 261 16.40 -5.17 -11.97
C ASP A 261 16.37 -6.20 -10.84
N THR A 262 17.46 -6.31 -10.06
CA THR A 262 17.54 -7.19 -8.88
C THR A 262 16.84 -6.55 -7.67
N TYR A 263 17.00 -5.24 -7.48
CA TYR A 263 16.36 -4.45 -6.42
C TYR A 263 15.59 -3.27 -7.04
N PRO A 264 14.40 -3.49 -7.64
CA PRO A 264 13.56 -2.43 -8.16
C PRO A 264 12.85 -1.61 -7.07
N TRP A 265 12.85 -2.10 -5.82
CA TRP A 265 12.33 -1.40 -4.66
C TRP A 265 13.46 -1.05 -3.69
N GLY A 266 13.46 0.18 -3.20
CA GLY A 266 14.47 0.69 -2.27
C GLY A 266 13.89 1.31 -1.01
N LEU A 267 14.59 2.33 -0.51
CA LEU A 267 14.30 3.01 0.73
C LEU A 267 12.93 3.67 0.69
N TRP A 268 12.53 4.26 -0.44
CA TRP A 268 11.24 4.94 -0.53
C TRP A 268 10.05 4.01 -0.36
N ILE A 269 10.05 2.83 -1.00
CA ILE A 269 8.99 1.84 -0.79
C ILE A 269 9.03 1.29 0.65
N ALA A 270 10.22 1.02 1.19
CA ALA A 270 10.34 0.59 2.59
C ALA A 270 9.76 1.63 3.56
N LEU A 271 10.10 2.90 3.37
CA LEU A 271 9.57 4.01 4.16
C LEU A 271 8.07 4.20 3.94
N ASP A 272 7.57 4.01 2.72
CA ASP A 272 6.15 4.09 2.42
C ASP A 272 5.35 3.06 3.24
N LEU A 273 5.78 1.80 3.21
CA LEU A 273 5.11 0.73 3.97
C LEU A 273 5.15 0.96 5.48
N VAL A 274 6.27 1.50 5.97
CA VAL A 274 6.42 1.89 7.37
C VAL A 274 5.49 3.05 7.70
N TRP A 275 5.53 4.13 6.92
CA TRP A 275 4.85 5.37 7.24
C TRP A 275 3.35 5.23 7.17
N ILE A 276 2.84 4.52 6.15
CA ILE A 276 1.42 4.17 6.03
C ILE A 276 0.95 3.35 7.25
N ALA A 277 1.74 2.37 7.69
CA ALA A 277 1.39 1.53 8.84
C ALA A 277 1.33 2.32 10.14
N VAL A 278 2.25 3.27 10.35
CA VAL A 278 2.29 4.07 11.58
C VAL A 278 1.30 5.25 11.53
N ALA A 279 1.01 5.80 10.34
CA ALA A 279 -0.01 6.84 10.13
C ALA A 279 -1.46 6.34 10.32
N ALA A 280 -1.65 5.02 10.44
CA ALA A 280 -2.92 4.39 10.79
C ALA A 280 -3.57 4.92 12.08
N GLY A 281 -2.79 5.58 12.95
CA GLY A 281 -3.29 6.18 14.18
C GLY A 281 -4.42 7.19 13.97
N ALA A 282 -4.42 7.90 12.84
CA ALA A 282 -5.43 8.90 12.52
C ALA A 282 -6.84 8.29 12.44
N PHE A 283 -7.04 7.29 11.58
CA PHE A 283 -8.35 6.64 11.44
C PHE A 283 -8.69 5.77 12.65
N ALA A 284 -7.71 5.11 13.26
CA ALA A 284 -7.95 4.31 14.46
C ALA A 284 -8.53 5.20 15.57
N THR A 285 -7.93 6.37 15.77
CA THR A 285 -8.41 7.35 16.76
C THR A 285 -9.76 7.96 16.34
N ALA A 286 -9.96 8.30 15.07
CA ALA A 286 -11.24 8.81 14.57
C ALA A 286 -12.39 7.80 14.73
N GLY A 287 -12.15 6.52 14.44
CA GLY A 287 -13.11 5.44 14.67
C GLY A 287 -13.48 5.27 16.15
N LEU A 288 -12.49 5.34 17.04
CA LEU A 288 -12.73 5.28 18.49
C LEU A 288 -13.58 6.47 18.97
N ILE A 289 -13.25 7.68 18.52
CA ILE A 289 -13.94 8.92 18.92
C ILE A 289 -15.37 8.95 18.39
N TYR A 290 -15.53 8.83 17.06
CA TYR A 290 -16.80 9.08 16.39
C TYR A 290 -17.71 7.86 16.32
N VAL A 291 -17.18 6.66 16.04
CA VAL A 291 -18.01 5.45 15.90
C VAL A 291 -18.31 4.83 17.25
N LEU A 292 -17.31 4.70 18.12
CA LEU A 292 -17.49 4.09 19.44
C LEU A 292 -17.93 5.07 20.56
N HIS A 293 -18.17 6.34 20.22
CA HIS A 293 -18.58 7.39 21.17
C HIS A 293 -17.62 7.55 22.38
N ARG A 294 -16.31 7.40 22.16
CA ARG A 294 -15.30 7.61 23.21
C ARG A 294 -15.05 9.10 23.44
N LYS A 295 -15.93 9.71 24.25
CA LYS A 295 -15.89 11.15 24.54
C LYS A 295 -14.58 11.60 25.19
N ASP A 296 -13.94 10.72 25.94
CA ASP A 296 -12.64 10.95 26.59
C ASP A 296 -11.52 11.30 25.61
N LEU A 297 -11.64 10.88 24.34
CA LEU A 297 -10.63 11.06 23.31
C LEU A 297 -10.90 12.25 22.37
N TYR A 298 -12.03 12.97 22.48
CA TYR A 298 -12.38 14.08 21.56
C TYR A 298 -11.29 15.13 21.44
N SER A 299 -10.56 15.36 22.52
CA SER A 299 -9.51 16.36 22.57
C SER A 299 -8.30 16.06 21.68
N MET A 300 -8.15 14.81 21.21
CA MET A 300 -7.08 14.38 20.31
C MET A 300 -7.55 14.29 18.84
N GLY A 301 -8.84 14.46 18.56
CA GLY A 301 -9.42 14.23 17.24
C GLY A 301 -8.83 15.13 16.15
N ARG A 302 -8.83 16.47 16.36
CA ARG A 302 -8.30 17.42 15.37
C ARG A 302 -6.80 17.21 15.11
N THR A 303 -6.04 16.87 16.15
CA THR A 303 -4.61 16.52 16.04
C THR A 303 -4.41 15.26 15.20
N ALA A 304 -5.19 14.21 15.46
CA ALA A 304 -5.12 12.95 14.74
C ALA A 304 -5.44 13.11 13.25
N VAL A 305 -6.48 13.89 12.92
CA VAL A 305 -6.89 14.16 11.52
C VAL A 305 -5.81 14.97 10.78
N LEU A 306 -5.29 16.05 11.39
CA LEU A 306 -4.22 16.84 10.76
C LEU A 306 -2.95 16.00 10.54
N MET A 307 -2.56 15.21 11.55
CA MET A 307 -1.42 14.30 11.46
C MET A 307 -1.61 13.27 10.34
N GLY A 308 -2.81 12.67 10.25
CA GLY A 308 -3.18 11.75 9.18
C GLY A 308 -3.09 12.41 7.81
N LEU A 309 -3.69 13.59 7.65
CA LEU A 309 -3.70 14.31 6.38
C LEU A 309 -2.27 14.62 5.90
N LEU A 310 -1.42 15.13 6.79
CA LEU A 310 -0.03 15.44 6.45
C LEU A 310 0.78 14.17 6.15
N SER A 311 0.60 13.10 6.94
CA SER A 311 1.36 11.85 6.77
C SER A 311 1.02 11.11 5.49
N TYR A 312 -0.26 11.06 5.11
CA TYR A 312 -0.67 10.42 3.85
C TYR A 312 -0.39 11.31 2.63
N SER A 313 -0.38 12.64 2.79
CA SER A 313 0.11 13.55 1.75
C SER A 313 1.62 13.36 1.51
N PHE A 314 2.40 13.18 2.58
CA PHE A 314 3.83 12.84 2.51
C PHE A 314 4.05 11.55 1.69
N VAL A 315 3.31 10.49 2.02
CA VAL A 315 3.33 9.19 1.31
C VAL A 315 3.04 9.38 -0.18
N THR A 316 2.03 10.18 -0.50
CA THR A 316 1.65 10.44 -1.90
C THR A 316 2.78 11.14 -2.65
N LEU A 317 3.47 12.09 -2.01
CA LEU A 317 4.62 12.78 -2.61
C LEU A 317 5.84 11.87 -2.77
N THR A 318 6.12 10.99 -1.81
CA THR A 318 7.22 10.01 -1.93
C THR A 318 6.95 9.00 -3.04
N LEU A 319 5.70 8.55 -3.20
CA LEU A 319 5.31 7.68 -4.30
C LEU A 319 5.49 8.36 -5.66
N LEU A 320 5.17 9.65 -5.79
CA LEU A 320 5.46 10.41 -7.00
C LEU A 320 6.97 10.50 -7.31
N ALA A 321 7.83 10.55 -6.29
CA ALA A 321 9.29 10.49 -6.48
C ALA A 321 9.76 9.11 -6.96
N ASP A 322 9.10 8.04 -6.50
CA ASP A 322 9.43 6.66 -6.88
C ASP A 322 9.01 6.31 -8.31
N LEU A 323 7.96 6.95 -8.84
CA LEU A 323 7.52 6.72 -10.22
C LEU A 323 8.59 7.12 -11.25
N GLY A 324 8.80 6.24 -12.22
CA GLY A 324 9.64 6.54 -13.38
C GLY A 324 9.01 7.54 -14.35
N LEU A 325 7.68 7.49 -14.52
CA LEU A 325 6.94 8.37 -15.43
C LEU A 325 5.81 9.09 -14.67
N PRO A 326 6.15 10.00 -13.75
CA PRO A 326 5.19 10.63 -12.85
C PRO A 326 4.12 11.44 -13.60
N TRP A 327 4.41 12.01 -14.78
CA TRP A 327 3.43 12.76 -15.58
C TRP A 327 2.29 11.89 -16.13
N ASN A 328 2.46 10.57 -16.17
CA ASN A 328 1.41 9.63 -16.56
C ASN A 328 0.54 9.17 -15.37
N PHE A 329 0.73 9.71 -14.16
CA PHE A 329 -0.01 9.26 -12.97
C PHE A 329 -1.53 9.31 -13.11
N TRP A 330 -2.06 10.24 -13.92
CA TRP A 330 -3.51 10.36 -14.21
C TRP A 330 -4.10 9.11 -14.84
N GLN A 331 -3.29 8.25 -15.47
CA GLN A 331 -3.74 6.95 -15.99
C GLN A 331 -4.31 6.05 -14.89
N LEU A 332 -3.87 6.19 -13.64
CA LEU A 332 -4.45 5.48 -12.50
C LEU A 332 -5.95 5.77 -12.33
N MET A 333 -6.42 6.95 -12.74
CA MET A 333 -7.82 7.36 -12.63
C MET A 333 -8.69 6.89 -13.80
N LEU A 334 -8.09 6.55 -14.95
CA LEU A 334 -8.82 6.19 -16.16
C LEU A 334 -8.86 4.69 -16.41
N GLN A 335 -7.79 4.01 -16.04
CA GLN A 335 -7.66 2.56 -16.20
C GLN A 335 -8.37 1.86 -15.05
N ALA A 336 -8.75 0.61 -15.25
CA ALA A 336 -9.37 -0.21 -14.20
C ALA A 336 -9.12 -1.70 -14.50
N PRO A 337 -7.92 -2.20 -14.16
CA PRO A 337 -7.54 -3.61 -14.30
C PRO A 337 -8.37 -4.51 -13.38
N GLU A 338 -8.66 -5.74 -13.81
CA GLU A 338 -9.52 -6.68 -13.08
C GLU A 338 -8.83 -7.30 -11.84
N HIS A 339 -7.51 -7.42 -11.84
CA HIS A 339 -6.78 -8.15 -10.79
C HIS A 339 -5.47 -7.44 -10.39
N SER A 340 -5.54 -6.18 -9.93
CA SER A 340 -4.35 -5.46 -9.47
C SER A 340 -4.49 -4.91 -8.06
N ALA A 341 -3.67 -5.44 -7.14
CA ALA A 341 -3.54 -4.92 -5.78
C ALA A 341 -3.04 -3.47 -5.77
N MET A 342 -2.11 -3.13 -6.66
CA MET A 342 -1.58 -1.76 -6.74
C MET A 342 -2.63 -0.75 -7.23
N PHE A 343 -3.53 -1.16 -8.12
CA PHE A 343 -4.64 -0.31 -8.53
C PHE A 343 -5.55 0.02 -7.35
N GLU A 344 -5.94 -1.01 -6.60
CA GLU A 344 -6.79 -0.83 -5.43
C GLU A 344 -6.14 0.04 -4.36
N VAL A 345 -4.88 -0.25 -3.98
CA VAL A 345 -4.13 0.54 -2.98
C VAL A 345 -4.06 2.01 -3.41
N SER A 346 -3.78 2.29 -4.69
CA SER A 346 -3.70 3.66 -5.21
C SER A 346 -5.03 4.41 -5.05
N TRP A 347 -6.16 3.78 -5.37
CA TRP A 347 -7.49 4.37 -5.22
C TRP A 347 -7.89 4.54 -3.76
N CYS A 348 -7.62 3.55 -2.90
CA CYS A 348 -7.91 3.66 -1.49
C CYS A 348 -7.12 4.80 -0.83
N VAL A 349 -5.81 4.92 -1.10
CA VAL A 349 -4.99 6.01 -0.55
C VAL A 349 -5.46 7.37 -1.07
N GLY A 350 -5.74 7.49 -2.37
CA GLY A 350 -6.25 8.73 -2.97
C GLY A 350 -7.59 9.18 -2.38
N LEU A 351 -8.57 8.26 -2.29
CA LEU A 351 -9.87 8.53 -1.68
C LEU A 351 -9.79 8.78 -0.17
N TYR A 352 -8.83 8.15 0.50
CA TYR A 352 -8.62 8.36 1.93
C TYR A 352 -8.04 9.75 2.21
N VAL A 353 -7.05 10.21 1.43
CA VAL A 353 -6.50 11.57 1.53
C VAL A 353 -7.59 12.61 1.28
N SER A 354 -8.45 12.41 0.28
CA SER A 354 -9.56 13.33 0.02
C SER A 354 -10.59 13.31 1.15
N VAL A 355 -10.93 12.15 1.72
CA VAL A 355 -11.81 12.07 2.90
C VAL A 355 -11.19 12.80 4.11
N LEU A 356 -9.91 12.62 4.40
CA LEU A 356 -9.21 13.33 5.47
C LEU A 356 -9.18 14.84 5.26
N ALA A 357 -8.98 15.29 4.01
CA ALA A 357 -9.04 16.71 3.68
C ALA A 357 -10.44 17.27 3.94
N PHE A 358 -11.49 16.56 3.53
CA PHE A 358 -12.87 16.93 3.81
C PHE A 358 -13.18 16.91 5.31
N GLU A 359 -12.65 15.96 6.07
CA GLU A 359 -12.80 15.92 7.52
C GLU A 359 -12.10 17.12 8.20
N PHE A 360 -10.99 17.59 7.63
CA PHE A 360 -10.24 18.72 8.16
C PHE A 360 -10.83 20.10 7.79
N PHE A 361 -11.53 20.24 6.66
CA PHE A 361 -12.06 21.52 6.17
C PHE A 361 -12.89 22.38 7.14
N PRO A 362 -13.69 21.84 8.08
CA PRO A 362 -14.38 22.65 9.08
C PRO A 362 -13.43 23.52 9.91
N VAL A 363 -12.20 23.06 10.17
CA VAL A 363 -11.22 23.77 11.01
C VAL A 363 -10.80 25.12 10.40
N PRO A 364 -10.36 25.21 9.12
CA PRO A 364 -10.09 26.50 8.49
C PRO A 364 -11.37 27.35 8.34
N PHE A 365 -12.53 26.75 8.08
CA PHE A 365 -13.79 27.50 7.96
C PHE A 365 -14.19 28.17 9.28
N GLU A 366 -13.99 27.50 10.42
CA GLU A 366 -14.16 28.09 11.76
C GLU A 366 -13.18 29.25 11.98
N ARG A 367 -11.90 29.08 11.61
CA ARG A 367 -10.86 30.10 11.80
C ARG A 367 -11.16 31.41 11.07
N TRP A 368 -11.68 31.32 9.85
CA TRP A 368 -12.03 32.48 9.01
C TRP A 368 -13.51 32.85 9.04
N ASN A 369 -14.32 32.21 9.89
CA ASN A 369 -15.75 32.44 10.04
C ASN A 369 -16.52 32.36 8.70
N LEU A 370 -16.15 31.42 7.83
CA LEU A 370 -16.73 31.23 6.50
C LEU A 370 -18.01 30.39 6.57
N LYS A 371 -19.10 30.98 7.07
CA LYS A 371 -20.39 30.29 7.27
C LYS A 371 -20.92 29.63 6.00
N TRP A 372 -20.86 30.32 4.85
CA TRP A 372 -21.31 29.80 3.57
C TRP A 372 -20.58 28.51 3.15
N ALA A 373 -19.27 28.44 3.41
CA ALA A 373 -18.44 27.28 3.08
C ALA A 373 -18.75 26.11 4.01
N MET A 374 -19.01 26.40 5.29
CA MET A 374 -19.45 25.41 6.27
C MET A 374 -20.81 24.81 5.89
N ASP A 375 -21.78 25.62 5.48
CA ASP A 375 -23.11 25.15 5.05
C ASP A 375 -23.01 24.30 3.78
N LEU A 376 -22.19 24.72 2.82
CA LEU A 376 -21.90 23.94 1.61
C LEU A 376 -21.29 22.58 1.96
N TRP A 377 -20.28 22.58 2.82
CA TRP A 377 -19.62 21.36 3.28
C TRP A 377 -20.58 20.40 3.99
N ARG A 378 -21.46 20.91 4.86
CA ARG A 378 -22.49 20.09 5.56
C ARG A 378 -23.42 19.41 4.56
N LYS A 379 -23.84 20.12 3.52
CA LYS A 379 -24.74 19.60 2.49
C LYS A 379 -24.07 18.57 1.59
N PHE A 380 -22.83 18.81 1.18
CA PHE A 380 -22.15 18.00 0.16
C PHE A 380 -21.30 16.86 0.73
N SER A 381 -20.87 16.91 1.99
CA SER A 381 -19.99 15.87 2.56
C SER A 381 -20.61 14.46 2.58
N PRO A 382 -21.90 14.23 2.93
CA PRO A 382 -22.47 12.89 2.87
C PRO A 382 -22.60 12.39 1.43
N ALA A 383 -22.99 13.28 0.51
CA ALA A 383 -23.12 12.95 -0.92
C ALA A 383 -21.77 12.56 -1.54
N TYR A 384 -20.70 13.27 -1.15
CA TYR A 384 -19.34 12.94 -1.56
C TYR A 384 -18.93 11.52 -1.10
N VAL A 385 -19.21 11.17 0.16
CA VAL A 385 -18.90 9.82 0.69
C VAL A 385 -19.66 8.74 -0.09
N VAL A 386 -20.96 8.93 -0.32
CA VAL A 386 -21.77 7.98 -1.11
C VAL A 386 -21.18 7.81 -2.50
N PHE A 387 -20.85 8.91 -3.18
CA PHE A 387 -20.23 8.87 -4.51
C PHE A 387 -18.88 8.16 -4.49
N ALA A 388 -17.98 8.55 -3.60
CA ALA A 388 -16.61 8.01 -3.51
C ALA A 388 -16.60 6.50 -3.25
N VAL A 389 -17.40 6.02 -2.27
CA VAL A 389 -17.46 4.60 -1.93
C VAL A 389 -18.13 3.80 -3.05
N THR A 390 -19.22 4.31 -3.63
CA THR A 390 -19.93 3.64 -4.73
C THR A 390 -19.05 3.52 -5.97
N LEU A 391 -18.33 4.60 -6.32
CA LEU A 391 -17.38 4.61 -7.43
C LEU A 391 -16.25 3.61 -7.18
N PHE A 392 -15.66 3.60 -5.99
CA PHE A 392 -14.61 2.65 -5.62
C PHE A 392 -15.07 1.19 -5.78
N VAL A 393 -16.24 0.86 -5.23
CA VAL A 393 -16.82 -0.49 -5.33
C VAL A 393 -17.10 -0.87 -6.79
N TYR A 394 -17.57 0.07 -7.62
CA TYR A 394 -17.76 -0.16 -9.05
C TYR A 394 -16.44 -0.44 -9.79
N LEU A 395 -15.41 0.36 -9.54
CA LEU A 395 -14.10 0.19 -10.19
C LEU A 395 -13.46 -1.16 -9.84
N MET A 396 -13.61 -1.61 -8.59
CA MET A 396 -13.05 -2.87 -8.11
C MET A 396 -13.83 -4.11 -8.54
N SER A 397 -15.17 -4.04 -8.58
CA SER A 397 -16.01 -5.24 -8.81
C SER A 397 -16.54 -5.36 -10.24
N ARG A 398 -16.67 -4.24 -10.97
CA ARG A 398 -17.43 -4.14 -12.23
C ARG A 398 -18.85 -4.71 -12.14
N SER A 399 -19.39 -4.87 -10.94
CA SER A 399 -20.65 -5.54 -10.69
C SER A 399 -21.69 -4.53 -10.23
N LEU A 400 -22.74 -4.38 -11.05
CA LEU A 400 -23.87 -3.52 -10.73
C LEU A 400 -24.56 -3.92 -9.42
N MET A 401 -24.47 -5.19 -9.02
CA MET A 401 -25.03 -5.68 -7.76
C MET A 401 -24.29 -5.10 -6.55
N TYR A 402 -22.95 -5.22 -6.51
CA TYR A 402 -22.17 -4.66 -5.40
C TYR A 402 -22.21 -3.14 -5.38
N THR A 403 -22.19 -2.50 -6.56
CA THR A 403 -22.36 -1.04 -6.69
C THR A 403 -23.71 -0.58 -6.16
N GLY A 404 -24.80 -1.24 -6.55
CA GLY A 404 -26.15 -0.92 -6.08
C GLY A 404 -26.30 -1.13 -4.57
N LEU A 405 -25.72 -2.21 -4.02
CA LEU A 405 -25.72 -2.47 -2.58
C LEU A 405 -24.93 -1.41 -1.81
N ALA A 406 -23.73 -1.05 -2.27
CA ALA A 406 -22.92 0.00 -1.66
C ALA A 406 -23.66 1.35 -1.67
N PHE A 407 -24.25 1.72 -2.81
CA PHE A 407 -25.06 2.93 -2.92
C PHE A 407 -26.23 2.90 -1.92
N ALA A 408 -27.00 1.82 -1.87
CA ALA A 408 -28.16 1.70 -0.98
C ALA A 408 -27.75 1.83 0.50
N VAL A 409 -26.70 1.12 0.94
CA VAL A 409 -26.23 1.16 2.33
C VAL A 409 -25.74 2.57 2.71
N PHE A 410 -24.85 3.16 1.91
CA PHE A 410 -24.28 4.45 2.25
C PHE A 410 -25.27 5.60 2.05
N ALA A 411 -26.19 5.53 1.08
CA ALA A 411 -27.26 6.52 0.91
C ALA A 411 -28.28 6.45 2.07
N LEU A 412 -28.65 5.25 2.52
CA LEU A 412 -29.48 5.08 3.72
C LEU A 412 -28.78 5.67 4.94
N MET A 413 -27.49 5.40 5.13
CA MET A 413 -26.71 6.01 6.21
C MET A 413 -26.64 7.53 6.09
N ALA A 414 -26.41 8.07 4.89
CA ALA A 414 -26.41 9.52 4.65
C ALA A 414 -27.78 10.15 4.98
N TYR A 415 -28.88 9.44 4.74
CA TYR A 415 -30.22 9.88 5.11
C TYR A 415 -30.45 9.81 6.63
N LEU A 416 -30.12 8.69 7.27
CA LEU A 416 -30.31 8.46 8.72
C LEU A 416 -29.41 9.36 9.58
N PHE A 417 -28.19 9.63 9.13
CA PHE A 417 -27.21 10.46 9.83
C PHE A 417 -27.16 11.89 9.30
N ARG A 418 -28.21 12.32 8.57
CA ARG A 418 -28.34 13.70 8.12
C ARG A 418 -28.34 14.63 9.33
N GLN A 419 -27.41 15.58 9.34
CA GLN A 419 -27.31 16.59 10.39
C GLN A 419 -28.57 17.45 10.39
N ARG A 420 -29.19 17.62 11.57
CA ARG A 420 -30.27 18.59 11.80
C ARG A 420 -29.66 19.95 12.17
N ASP A 421 -30.33 21.04 11.80
CA ASP A 421 -29.81 22.41 11.94
C ASP A 421 -29.45 22.82 13.38
N THR A 422 -29.93 22.10 14.39
CA THR A 422 -29.67 22.31 15.82
C THR A 422 -28.44 21.58 16.38
N GLU A 423 -27.82 20.66 15.63
CA GLU A 423 -26.66 19.87 16.09
C GLU A 423 -25.32 20.43 15.54
N ARG A 424 -24.24 20.37 16.32
CA ARG A 424 -22.89 20.72 15.82
C ARG A 424 -22.51 19.77 14.67
N PRO A 425 -21.80 20.25 13.64
CA PRO A 425 -21.44 19.44 12.49
C PRO A 425 -20.40 18.38 12.87
N VAL A 426 -20.82 17.14 13.10
CA VAL A 426 -19.91 16.00 13.31
C VAL A 426 -19.73 15.24 11.99
N PRO A 427 -18.50 15.07 11.47
CA PRO A 427 -18.23 14.43 10.18
C PRO A 427 -18.35 12.89 10.21
N ILE A 428 -19.47 12.34 10.71
CA ILE A 428 -19.63 10.89 10.95
C ILE A 428 -19.49 10.07 9.67
N MET A 429 -20.13 10.51 8.57
CA MET A 429 -20.03 9.82 7.29
C MET A 429 -18.58 9.78 6.77
N LEU A 430 -17.84 10.87 6.97
CA LEU A 430 -16.42 10.95 6.60
C LEU A 430 -15.59 10.05 7.51
N ALA A 431 -15.84 10.00 8.82
CA ALA A 431 -15.15 9.12 9.75
C ALA A 431 -15.37 7.64 9.41
N ILE A 432 -16.60 7.24 9.06
CA ILE A 432 -16.91 5.86 8.63
C ILE A 432 -16.17 5.54 7.32
N ALA A 433 -16.21 6.46 6.34
CA ALA A 433 -15.49 6.29 5.08
C ALA A 433 -13.97 6.20 5.30
N ALA A 434 -13.41 7.03 6.17
CA ALA A 434 -12.00 7.05 6.53
C ALA A 434 -11.56 5.70 7.12
N VAL A 435 -12.31 5.18 8.11
CA VAL A 435 -12.02 3.86 8.69
C VAL A 435 -12.18 2.75 7.65
N THR A 436 -13.19 2.83 6.79
CA THR A 436 -13.45 1.82 5.75
C THR A 436 -12.32 1.78 4.73
N PHE A 437 -11.99 2.90 4.09
CA PHE A 437 -10.88 2.97 3.12
C PHE A 437 -9.54 2.63 3.76
N SER A 438 -9.33 3.05 5.02
CA SER A 438 -8.10 2.74 5.72
C SER A 438 -7.91 1.25 6.00
N THR A 439 -9.00 0.57 6.39
CA THR A 439 -8.99 -0.88 6.59
C THR A 439 -8.64 -1.63 5.30
N MET A 440 -9.16 -1.16 4.16
CA MET A 440 -8.90 -1.78 2.87
C MET A 440 -7.44 -1.63 2.46
N HIS A 441 -6.89 -0.42 2.36
CA HIS A 441 -5.52 -0.28 1.84
C HIS A 441 -4.48 -0.99 2.71
N GLN A 442 -4.63 -1.00 4.04
CA GLN A 442 -3.69 -1.69 4.94
C GLN A 442 -3.70 -3.21 4.71
N SER A 443 -4.87 -3.78 4.42
CA SER A 443 -5.00 -5.19 4.06
C SER A 443 -4.41 -5.46 2.68
N SER A 444 -4.75 -4.62 1.72
CA SER A 444 -4.44 -4.82 0.31
C SER A 444 -2.97 -4.58 -0.04
N LEU A 445 -2.30 -3.72 0.72
CA LEU A 445 -0.85 -3.58 0.65
C LEU A 445 -0.17 -4.93 0.99
N GLY A 446 -0.75 -5.70 1.91
CA GLY A 446 -0.32 -7.08 2.17
C GLY A 446 -0.58 -8.05 1.02
N SER A 447 -1.64 -7.83 0.24
CA SER A 447 -1.99 -8.69 -0.91
C SER A 447 -0.99 -8.61 -2.06
N LEU A 448 -0.23 -7.49 -2.15
CA LEU A 448 0.87 -7.34 -3.09
C LEU A 448 1.92 -8.47 -2.94
N PHE A 449 2.22 -8.88 -1.71
CA PHE A 449 3.17 -9.96 -1.43
C PHE A 449 2.62 -11.36 -1.74
N LEU A 450 1.29 -11.52 -1.87
CA LEU A 450 0.70 -12.78 -2.32
C LEU A 450 1.00 -13.07 -3.79
N LEU A 451 1.25 -12.02 -4.59
CA LEU A 451 1.72 -12.15 -5.97
C LEU A 451 3.19 -12.59 -6.08
N MET A 452 3.93 -12.70 -4.97
CA MET A 452 5.38 -12.94 -4.99
C MET A 452 5.82 -13.98 -3.95
N PRO A 453 5.26 -15.20 -4.00
CA PRO A 453 5.53 -16.25 -3.02
C PRO A 453 6.98 -16.71 -2.96
N ASP A 454 7.73 -16.63 -4.06
CA ASP A 454 9.14 -17.06 -4.14
C ASP A 454 10.13 -15.98 -3.67
N LYS A 455 9.70 -14.71 -3.61
CA LYS A 455 10.57 -13.57 -3.30
C LYS A 455 10.67 -13.28 -1.82
N LEU A 456 9.69 -13.67 -1.01
CA LEU A 456 9.68 -13.39 0.43
C LEU A 456 9.94 -14.66 1.23
N ASN A 457 10.79 -14.57 2.25
CA ASN A 457 11.11 -15.71 3.11
C ASN A 457 9.83 -16.29 3.77
N PRO A 458 9.69 -17.62 3.88
CA PRO A 458 8.51 -18.27 4.46
C PRO A 458 8.13 -17.82 5.88
N LEU A 459 9.05 -17.28 6.67
CA LEU A 459 8.74 -16.70 7.99
C LEU A 459 7.86 -15.46 7.89
N TRP A 460 8.04 -14.63 6.85
CA TRP A 460 7.24 -13.43 6.63
C TRP A 460 6.14 -13.64 5.59
N TRP A 461 6.34 -14.54 4.63
CA TRP A 461 5.32 -14.88 3.65
C TRP A 461 4.23 -15.81 4.20
N SER A 462 2.97 -15.40 4.11
CA SER A 462 1.78 -16.19 4.44
C SER A 462 0.56 -15.70 3.66
N PRO A 463 -0.42 -16.57 3.34
CA PRO A 463 -1.76 -16.14 2.90
C PRO A 463 -2.44 -15.13 3.84
N MET A 464 -2.05 -15.11 5.12
CA MET A 464 -2.59 -14.19 6.14
C MET A 464 -1.91 -12.82 6.17
N ILE A 465 -0.91 -12.54 5.32
CA ILE A 465 -0.20 -11.24 5.30
C ILE A 465 -1.17 -10.04 5.26
N PRO A 466 -2.25 -10.02 4.44
CA PRO A 466 -3.19 -8.90 4.43
C PRO A 466 -3.75 -8.56 5.83
N ILE A 467 -4.18 -9.59 6.56
CA ILE A 467 -4.76 -9.44 7.89
C ILE A 467 -3.67 -9.06 8.90
N LEU A 468 -2.49 -9.67 8.83
CA LEU A 468 -1.36 -9.34 9.69
C LEU A 468 -0.94 -7.87 9.54
N PHE A 469 -0.92 -7.37 8.30
CA PHE A 469 -0.59 -5.98 8.02
C PHE A 469 -1.61 -5.04 8.63
N LEU A 470 -2.91 -5.28 8.42
CA LEU A 470 -3.97 -4.52 9.06
C LEU A 470 -3.86 -4.49 10.60
N LEU A 471 -3.72 -5.65 11.24
CA LEU A 471 -3.63 -5.76 12.70
C LEU A 471 -2.42 -5.02 13.28
N SER A 472 -1.25 -5.18 12.64
CA SER A 472 -0.01 -4.48 13.04
C SER A 472 -0.13 -2.97 12.88
N SER A 473 -0.78 -2.47 11.83
CA SER A 473 -0.94 -1.04 11.59
C SER A 473 -1.87 -0.38 12.61
N VAL A 474 -2.94 -1.07 13.06
CA VAL A 474 -3.78 -0.57 14.16
C VAL A 474 -2.97 -0.41 15.45
N ALA A 475 -2.15 -1.41 15.79
CA ALA A 475 -1.29 -1.36 16.99
C ALA A 475 -0.22 -0.26 16.89
N ALA A 476 0.48 -0.16 15.75
CA ALA A 476 1.49 0.86 15.51
C ALA A 476 0.89 2.28 15.49
N GLY A 477 -0.28 2.43 14.87
CA GLY A 477 -0.98 3.70 14.78
C GLY A 477 -1.38 4.26 16.14
N THR A 478 -2.02 3.45 16.99
CA THR A 478 -2.40 3.90 18.34
C THR A 478 -1.17 4.12 19.23
N ALA A 479 -0.10 3.35 19.03
CA ALA A 479 1.17 3.56 19.72
C ALA A 479 1.84 4.88 19.31
N LEU A 480 1.91 5.20 18.01
CA LEU A 480 2.48 6.46 17.55
C LEU A 480 1.66 7.64 18.07
N MET A 481 0.32 7.54 18.10
CA MET A 481 -0.52 8.62 18.61
C MET A 481 -0.17 8.97 20.06
N VAL A 482 0.11 7.96 20.90
CA VAL A 482 0.61 8.19 22.28
C VAL A 482 1.94 8.94 22.26
N LEU A 483 2.90 8.54 21.42
CA LEU A 483 4.21 9.19 21.33
C LEU A 483 4.12 10.64 20.83
N VAL A 484 3.29 10.88 19.82
CA VAL A 484 3.08 12.20 19.21
C VAL A 484 2.44 13.15 20.22
N GLU A 485 1.40 12.73 20.93
CA GLU A 485 0.76 13.54 21.97
C GLU A 485 1.73 13.85 23.12
N MET A 486 2.56 12.88 23.52
CA MET A 486 3.61 13.12 24.51
C MET A 486 4.67 14.10 24.00
N TRP A 487 5.03 14.02 22.72
CA TRP A 487 5.96 14.96 22.08
C TRP A 487 5.36 16.37 21.99
N ILE A 488 4.10 16.52 21.58
CA ILE A 488 3.37 17.80 21.53
C ILE A 488 3.32 18.42 22.93
N ALA A 489 2.98 17.64 23.95
CA ALA A 489 2.95 18.10 25.33
C ALA A 489 4.33 18.61 25.80
N LYS A 490 5.41 17.89 25.48
CA LYS A 490 6.77 18.31 25.83
C LYS A 490 7.24 19.53 25.02
N ALA A 491 7.06 19.51 23.70
CA ALA A 491 7.54 20.52 22.77
C ALA A 491 6.85 21.88 22.97
N TYR A 492 5.55 21.86 23.33
CA TYR A 492 4.77 23.07 23.56
C TYR A 492 4.48 23.34 25.04
N ALA A 493 5.12 22.62 25.96
CA ALA A 493 4.99 22.77 27.41
C ALA A 493 3.53 22.76 27.89
N ARG A 494 2.78 21.72 27.50
CA ARG A 494 1.37 21.50 27.83
C ARG A 494 1.20 20.33 28.82
N PRO A 495 0.11 20.30 29.60
CA PRO A 495 -0.15 19.22 30.54
C PRO A 495 -0.38 17.89 29.81
N LEU A 496 0.25 16.82 30.32
CA LEU A 496 0.06 15.46 29.82
C LEU A 496 -1.27 14.88 30.31
N ARG A 497 -2.16 14.61 29.37
CA ARG A 497 -3.47 13.97 29.60
C ARG A 497 -3.32 12.46 29.77
N MET A 498 -2.70 12.07 30.88
CA MET A 498 -2.37 10.67 31.19
C MET A 498 -3.56 9.70 31.16
N PRO A 499 -4.78 10.05 31.60
CA PRO A 499 -5.94 9.16 31.48
C PRO A 499 -6.23 8.76 30.03
N GLN A 500 -6.23 9.73 29.12
CA GLN A 500 -6.46 9.54 27.68
C GLN A 500 -5.33 8.71 27.04
N LEU A 501 -4.08 9.03 27.36
CA LEU A 501 -2.91 8.28 26.87
C LEU A 501 -2.89 6.83 27.37
N SER A 502 -3.25 6.60 28.64
CA SER A 502 -3.37 5.26 29.22
C SER A 502 -4.50 4.47 28.58
N ALA A 503 -5.62 5.13 28.22
CA ALA A 503 -6.71 4.52 27.49
C ALA A 503 -6.28 4.08 26.08
N LEU A 504 -5.56 4.92 25.33
CA LEU A 504 -4.96 4.54 24.05
C LEU A 504 -3.96 3.39 24.23
N GLY A 505 -3.11 3.42 25.26
CA GLY A 505 -2.21 2.32 25.59
C GLY A 505 -2.91 0.99 25.84
N LYS A 506 -4.15 1.00 26.38
CA LYS A 506 -4.97 -0.22 26.52
C LYS A 506 -5.35 -0.79 25.16
N ILE A 507 -5.69 0.08 24.22
CA ILE A 507 -6.12 -0.29 22.87
C ILE A 507 -4.93 -0.86 22.11
N THR A 508 -3.77 -0.18 22.18
CA THR A 508 -2.50 -0.67 21.66
C THR A 508 -2.17 -2.07 22.19
N PHE A 509 -2.34 -2.33 23.49
CA PHE A 509 -2.12 -3.65 24.08
C PHE A 509 -2.99 -4.72 23.43
N TRP A 510 -4.30 -4.49 23.31
CA TRP A 510 -5.22 -5.50 22.73
C TRP A 510 -4.98 -5.70 21.24
N ALA A 511 -4.75 -4.63 20.48
CA ALA A 511 -4.42 -4.72 19.06
C ALA A 511 -3.13 -5.52 18.84
N LEU A 512 -2.10 -5.26 19.64
CA LEU A 512 -0.83 -5.98 19.59
C LEU A 512 -0.98 -7.45 20.02
N LEU A 513 -1.81 -7.74 21.03
CA LEU A 513 -2.05 -9.11 21.48
C LEU A 513 -2.70 -9.95 20.38
N VAL A 514 -3.73 -9.40 19.72
CA VAL A 514 -4.39 -10.06 18.60
C VAL A 514 -3.40 -10.28 17.44
N TYR A 515 -2.62 -9.25 17.07
CA TYR A 515 -1.55 -9.39 16.08
C TYR A 515 -0.57 -10.50 16.44
N GLY A 516 -0.02 -10.49 17.66
CA GLY A 516 0.98 -11.45 18.11
C GLY A 516 0.47 -12.88 18.13
N VAL A 517 -0.76 -13.10 18.61
CA VAL A 517 -1.41 -14.42 18.61
C VAL A 517 -1.61 -14.91 17.18
N VAL A 518 -2.21 -14.11 16.30
CA VAL A 518 -2.45 -14.49 14.90
C VAL A 518 -1.12 -14.78 14.19
N ARG A 519 -0.09 -13.97 14.43
CA ARG A 519 1.25 -14.12 13.84
C ARG A 519 1.92 -15.43 14.26
N VAL A 520 1.92 -15.75 15.55
CA VAL A 520 2.55 -16.98 16.07
C VAL A 520 1.76 -18.21 15.62
N LEU A 521 0.42 -18.16 15.70
CA LEU A 521 -0.43 -19.26 15.24
C LEU A 521 -0.26 -19.54 13.74
N ASP A 522 -0.17 -18.49 12.91
CA ASP A 522 0.09 -18.64 11.47
C ASP A 522 1.41 -19.39 11.19
N VAL A 523 2.50 -19.00 11.87
CA VAL A 523 3.81 -19.65 11.71
C VAL A 523 3.79 -21.10 12.21
N LEU A 524 3.07 -21.37 13.31
CA LEU A 524 2.90 -22.72 13.87
C LEU A 524 2.11 -23.64 12.94
N ILE A 525 0.97 -23.17 12.42
CA ILE A 525 0.10 -23.93 11.52
C ILE A 525 0.83 -24.26 10.22
N ARG A 526 1.69 -23.36 9.73
CA ARG A 526 2.51 -23.57 8.52
C ARG A 526 3.79 -24.40 8.76
N GLY A 527 4.04 -24.84 9.99
CA GLY A 527 5.20 -25.66 10.35
C GLY A 527 6.55 -24.96 10.19
N GLN A 528 6.59 -23.62 10.18
CA GLN A 528 7.81 -22.84 9.92
C GLN A 528 8.61 -22.50 11.19
N LEU A 529 8.18 -22.96 12.36
CA LEU A 529 8.84 -22.66 13.63
C LEU A 529 10.31 -23.11 13.68
N PRO A 530 10.71 -24.32 13.19
CA PRO A 530 12.12 -24.72 13.19
C PRO A 530 13.00 -23.79 12.36
N SER A 531 12.50 -23.34 11.20
CA SER A 531 13.17 -22.36 10.34
C SER A 531 13.34 -21.00 11.03
N GLY A 532 12.46 -20.67 11.97
CA GLY A 532 12.50 -19.43 12.75
C GLY A 532 13.50 -19.44 13.91
N LEU A 533 14.05 -20.59 14.26
CA LEU A 533 15.01 -20.75 15.36
C LEU A 533 16.47 -20.87 14.88
N ALA A 534 16.70 -20.92 13.56
CA ALA A 534 18.01 -21.10 12.97
C ALA A 534 18.31 -20.06 11.89
N GLY A 535 19.60 -19.73 11.73
CA GLY A 535 20.09 -18.80 10.70
C GLY A 535 19.80 -17.32 10.99
N GLN A 536 20.33 -16.45 10.11
CA GLN A 536 20.20 -15.00 10.24
C GLN A 536 18.73 -14.55 10.23
N GLN A 537 17.91 -15.14 9.35
CA GLN A 537 16.49 -14.83 9.25
C GLN A 537 15.72 -15.22 10.52
N GLY A 538 16.05 -16.36 11.14
CA GLY A 538 15.49 -16.75 12.43
C GLY A 538 15.80 -15.73 13.53
N SER A 539 17.03 -15.21 13.58
CA SER A 539 17.40 -14.19 14.58
C SER A 539 16.61 -12.89 14.42
N LEU A 540 16.39 -12.41 13.18
CA LEU A 540 15.57 -11.24 12.90
C LEU A 540 14.11 -11.46 13.35
N PHE A 541 13.57 -12.65 13.07
CA PHE A 541 12.21 -13.01 13.49
C PHE A 541 12.06 -13.07 15.01
N ILE A 542 13.03 -13.66 15.73
CA ILE A 542 13.03 -13.70 17.19
C ILE A 542 13.10 -12.29 17.78
N ILE A 543 13.98 -11.42 17.26
CA ILE A 543 14.09 -10.03 17.71
C ILE A 543 12.76 -9.30 17.50
N GLU A 544 12.12 -9.47 16.34
CA GLU A 544 10.82 -8.88 16.02
C GLU A 544 9.74 -9.30 17.03
N ILE A 545 9.64 -10.59 17.36
CA ILE A 545 8.63 -11.11 18.29
C ILE A 545 8.95 -10.72 19.75
N LEU A 546 10.20 -10.87 20.19
CA LEU A 546 10.58 -10.58 21.58
C LEU A 546 10.49 -9.08 21.89
N LEU A 547 11.11 -8.23 21.07
CA LEU A 547 11.17 -6.79 21.32
C LEU A 547 9.95 -6.04 20.81
N GLY A 548 9.39 -6.45 19.66
CA GLY A 548 8.26 -5.75 19.03
C GLY A 548 6.89 -6.19 19.54
N VAL A 549 6.77 -7.39 20.11
CA VAL A 549 5.48 -7.95 20.57
C VAL A 549 5.49 -8.26 22.06
N LEU A 550 6.32 -9.21 22.53
CA LEU A 550 6.22 -9.71 23.90
C LEU A 550 6.60 -8.67 24.96
N LEU A 551 7.74 -7.99 24.79
CA LEU A 551 8.19 -6.94 25.72
C LEU A 551 7.14 -5.82 25.86
N PRO A 552 6.66 -5.16 24.79
CA PRO A 552 5.64 -4.12 24.93
C PRO A 552 4.31 -4.63 25.50
N LEU A 553 3.91 -5.90 25.24
CA LEU A 553 2.74 -6.48 25.91
C LEU A 553 2.92 -6.50 27.43
N THR A 554 4.09 -6.86 27.95
CA THR A 554 4.35 -6.83 29.39
C THR A 554 4.31 -5.41 29.96
N LEU A 555 4.83 -4.42 29.22
CA LEU A 555 4.86 -3.01 29.64
C LEU A 555 3.47 -2.37 29.65
N LEU A 556 2.57 -2.81 28.76
CA LEU A 556 1.22 -2.24 28.61
C LEU A 556 0.12 -3.07 29.30
N ALA A 557 0.47 -4.22 29.89
CA ALA A 557 -0.48 -5.20 30.44
C ALA A 557 -1.42 -4.63 31.52
N SER A 558 -0.91 -3.81 32.44
CA SER A 558 -1.70 -3.33 33.58
C SER A 558 -1.95 -1.82 33.55
N ALA A 559 -3.07 -1.39 34.12
CA ALA A 559 -3.40 0.03 34.25
C ALA A 559 -2.34 0.80 35.06
N LYS A 560 -1.72 0.16 36.07
CA LYS A 560 -0.65 0.76 36.88
C LYS A 560 0.61 1.04 36.06
N LEU A 561 0.98 0.15 35.15
CA LEU A 561 2.13 0.33 34.27
C LEU A 561 1.86 1.42 33.22
N ARG A 562 0.67 1.41 32.61
CA ARG A 562 0.24 2.43 31.64
C ARG A 562 0.08 3.84 32.24
N ALA A 563 -0.13 3.95 33.55
CA ALA A 563 -0.16 5.23 34.24
C ALA A 563 1.24 5.87 34.41
N ARG A 564 2.33 5.10 34.28
CA ARG A 564 3.69 5.62 34.37
C ARG A 564 4.15 6.14 33.02
N ARG A 565 4.40 7.45 32.92
CA ARG A 565 4.82 8.13 31.67
C ARG A 565 5.95 7.41 30.92
N GLY A 566 6.99 6.97 31.64
CA GLY A 566 8.16 6.35 31.03
C GLY A 566 7.88 4.97 30.44
N LEU A 567 7.10 4.14 31.16
CA LEU A 567 6.75 2.80 30.70
C LEU A 567 5.76 2.82 29.55
N LEU A 568 4.79 3.75 29.58
CA LEU A 568 3.87 3.96 28.47
C LEU A 568 4.62 4.40 27.20
N ALA A 569 5.54 5.36 27.32
CA ALA A 569 6.36 5.81 26.20
C ALA A 569 7.26 4.68 25.67
N ALA A 570 7.94 3.94 26.55
CA ALA A 570 8.79 2.81 26.15
C ALA A 570 7.98 1.70 25.46
N GLY A 571 6.82 1.33 26.01
CA GLY A 571 5.90 0.37 25.40
C GLY A 571 5.44 0.83 24.03
N ALA A 572 4.94 2.06 23.90
CA ALA A 572 4.51 2.61 22.63
C ALA A 572 5.63 2.70 21.58
N PHE A 573 6.84 3.09 22.00
CA PHE A 573 8.03 3.11 21.13
C PHE A 573 8.40 1.72 20.62
N LEU A 574 8.39 0.71 21.50
CA LEU A 574 8.67 -0.68 21.11
C LEU A 574 7.62 -1.25 20.16
N VAL A 575 6.34 -0.90 20.33
CA VAL A 575 5.29 -1.31 19.38
C VAL A 575 5.49 -0.68 18.01
N ALA A 576 5.62 0.66 17.96
CA ALA A 576 5.82 1.36 16.70
C ALA A 576 7.12 0.91 16.01
N GLY A 577 8.21 0.82 16.76
CA GLY A 577 9.51 0.33 16.27
C GLY A 577 9.49 -1.13 15.85
N GLY A 578 8.75 -2.00 16.54
CA GLY A 578 8.58 -3.40 16.18
C GLY A 578 7.85 -3.59 14.85
N VAL A 579 6.82 -2.78 14.60
CA VAL A 579 6.12 -2.79 13.30
C VAL A 579 6.98 -2.17 12.19
N VAL A 580 7.72 -1.09 12.48
CA VAL A 580 8.72 -0.54 11.56
C VAL A 580 9.73 -1.61 11.16
N PHE A 581 10.27 -2.33 12.15
CA PHE A 581 11.23 -3.40 11.93
C PHE A 581 10.63 -4.56 11.11
N ASN A 582 9.38 -4.94 11.37
CA ASN A 582 8.65 -5.92 10.57
C ASN A 582 8.55 -5.48 9.09
N ARG A 583 8.21 -4.21 8.80
CA ARG A 583 8.12 -3.72 7.41
C ARG A 583 9.48 -3.67 6.73
N MET A 584 10.53 -3.29 7.45
CA MET A 584 11.90 -3.37 6.93
C MET A 584 12.33 -4.81 6.64
N ASN A 585 11.95 -5.77 7.50
CA ASN A 585 12.18 -7.18 7.23
C ASN A 585 11.46 -7.62 5.95
N VAL A 586 10.17 -7.31 5.82
CA VAL A 586 9.38 -7.72 4.64
C VAL A 586 9.90 -7.11 3.35
N VAL A 587 10.40 -5.87 3.34
CA VAL A 587 10.81 -5.18 2.10
C VAL A 587 12.28 -5.38 1.75
N LEU A 588 13.17 -5.43 2.74
CA LEU A 588 14.62 -5.41 2.51
C LEU A 588 15.32 -6.67 3.00
N PHE A 589 15.12 -7.07 4.28
CA PHE A 589 15.99 -8.08 4.89
C PHE A 589 15.56 -9.54 4.64
N ALA A 590 14.26 -9.79 4.47
CA ALA A 590 13.69 -11.13 4.30
C ALA A 590 13.41 -11.47 2.83
N MET A 591 13.91 -10.67 1.89
CA MET A 591 13.75 -10.91 0.46
C MET A 591 14.79 -11.91 -0.04
N ASN A 592 14.32 -12.95 -0.74
CA ASN A 592 15.13 -13.97 -1.41
C ASN A 592 15.39 -13.56 -2.86
N LEU A 593 16.36 -12.66 -3.05
CA LEU A 593 16.66 -12.12 -4.37
C LEU A 593 17.66 -12.97 -5.12
N LYS A 594 17.43 -13.07 -6.43
CA LYS A 594 18.27 -13.81 -7.37
C LYS A 594 18.98 -12.79 -8.25
N GLY A 595 20.25 -13.06 -8.56
CA GLY A 595 21.00 -12.22 -9.48
C GLY A 595 20.49 -12.38 -10.92
N PRO A 596 21.03 -11.60 -11.87
CA PRO A 596 20.62 -11.65 -13.27
C PRO A 596 20.85 -13.01 -13.96
N ILE A 597 21.82 -13.79 -13.46
CA ILE A 597 22.11 -15.19 -13.84
C ILE A 597 22.63 -15.96 -12.60
N PRO A 598 22.57 -17.32 -12.55
CA PRO A 598 22.86 -18.12 -11.34
C PRO A 598 24.25 -17.95 -10.75
N GLN A 599 25.20 -17.54 -11.60
CA GLN A 599 26.62 -17.43 -11.26
C GLN A 599 26.99 -16.03 -10.80
N ILE A 600 26.10 -15.04 -10.98
CA ILE A 600 26.30 -13.66 -10.57
C ILE A 600 25.44 -13.41 -9.33
N ILE A 601 26.11 -12.97 -8.26
CA ILE A 601 25.46 -12.61 -7.00
C ILE A 601 24.49 -11.44 -7.27
N PRO A 602 23.31 -11.40 -6.63
CA PRO A 602 22.44 -10.23 -6.61
C PRO A 602 23.23 -8.93 -6.44
N GLU A 603 22.93 -7.93 -7.28
CA GLU A 603 23.54 -6.61 -7.12
C GLU A 603 23.20 -6.04 -5.74
N PRO A 604 24.19 -5.54 -4.98
CA PRO A 604 23.94 -5.00 -3.67
C PRO A 604 23.18 -3.67 -3.79
N TYR A 605 22.09 -3.55 -3.04
CA TYR A 605 21.38 -2.29 -2.89
C TYR A 605 21.89 -1.53 -1.65
N SER A 606 22.17 -0.24 -1.83
CA SER A 606 22.40 0.69 -0.71
C SER A 606 21.72 2.02 -1.01
N PRO A 607 20.94 2.60 -0.08
CA PRO A 607 20.19 3.82 -0.38
C PRO A 607 21.11 4.99 -0.74
N SER A 608 20.75 5.71 -1.80
CA SER A 608 21.51 6.88 -2.25
C SER A 608 21.37 8.08 -1.30
N LEU A 609 22.25 9.08 -1.46
CA LEU A 609 22.11 10.35 -0.75
C LEU A 609 20.82 11.10 -1.11
N PHE A 610 20.33 10.94 -2.34
CA PHE A 610 19.06 11.54 -2.78
C PHE A 610 17.88 10.86 -2.11
N GLU A 611 17.91 9.53 -1.96
CA GLU A 611 16.86 8.78 -1.27
C GLU A 611 16.74 9.24 0.19
N TRP A 612 17.87 9.38 0.88
CA TRP A 612 17.91 9.92 2.24
C TRP A 612 17.49 11.40 2.30
N GLY A 613 17.94 12.22 1.36
CA GLY A 613 17.62 13.66 1.30
C GLY A 613 16.12 13.91 1.18
N VAL A 614 15.44 13.24 0.24
CA VAL A 614 13.98 13.30 0.09
C VAL A 614 13.28 12.81 1.36
N SER A 615 13.71 11.66 1.89
CA SER A 615 13.08 11.04 3.06
C SER A 615 13.14 11.91 4.31
N ILE A 616 14.35 12.36 4.68
CA ILE A 616 14.56 13.21 5.87
C ILE A 616 13.90 14.58 5.67
N GLY A 617 14.03 15.17 4.48
CA GLY A 617 13.49 16.49 4.22
C GLY A 617 11.97 16.53 4.23
N PHE A 618 11.30 15.52 3.68
CA PHE A 618 9.84 15.45 3.72
C PHE A 618 9.30 15.10 5.12
N ILE A 619 10.02 14.31 5.93
CA ILE A 619 9.67 14.12 7.36
C ILE A 619 9.79 15.45 8.10
N ALA A 620 10.89 16.19 7.87
CA ALA A 620 11.09 17.52 8.46
C ALA A 620 10.00 18.51 8.02
N ALA A 621 9.63 18.48 6.74
CA ALA A 621 8.53 19.29 6.20
C ALA A 621 7.19 18.93 6.85
N THR A 622 6.90 17.65 7.07
CA THR A 622 5.67 17.19 7.75
C THR A 622 5.58 17.72 9.18
N ILE A 623 6.68 17.62 9.95
CA ILE A 623 6.75 18.15 11.32
C ILE A 623 6.59 19.67 11.33
N LEU A 624 7.25 20.36 10.39
CA LEU A 624 7.17 21.82 10.26
C LEU A 624 5.74 22.26 9.89
N LEU A 625 5.12 21.64 8.89
CA LEU A 625 3.76 21.91 8.44
C LEU A 625 2.74 21.63 9.53
N PHE A 626 2.93 20.58 10.33
CA PHE A 626 2.12 20.34 11.52
C PHE A 626 2.25 21.51 12.51
N GLY A 627 3.48 21.93 12.80
CA GLY A 627 3.78 23.08 13.67
C GLY A 627 3.21 24.41 13.16
N VAL A 628 3.13 24.61 11.86
CA VAL A 628 2.46 25.74 11.21
C VAL A 628 0.94 25.61 11.34
N GLY A 629 0.40 24.43 11.06
CA GLY A 629 -1.04 24.14 11.10
C GLY A 629 -1.65 24.43 12.47
N ILE A 630 -1.04 23.95 13.56
CA ILE A 630 -1.53 24.19 14.93
C ILE A 630 -1.46 25.67 15.37
N ARG A 631 -0.69 26.52 14.67
CA ARG A 631 -0.58 27.97 14.95
C ARG A 631 -1.55 28.78 14.11
N LEU A 632 -1.80 28.36 12.86
CA LEU A 632 -2.73 29.05 11.98
C LEU A 632 -4.18 28.72 12.33
N MET A 633 -4.44 27.50 12.81
CA MET A 633 -5.77 26.93 12.95
C MET A 633 -6.04 26.42 14.38
N PRO A 634 -7.31 26.40 14.82
CA PRO A 634 -7.71 25.91 16.14
C PRO A 634 -7.71 24.37 16.17
N VAL A 635 -6.52 23.78 16.26
CA VAL A 635 -6.33 22.31 16.25
C VAL A 635 -6.17 21.77 17.66
N LEU A 636 -5.50 22.50 18.54
CA LEU A 636 -5.23 22.04 19.89
C LEU A 636 -6.34 22.49 20.86
N PRO A 637 -6.68 21.66 21.86
CA PRO A 637 -7.57 22.03 22.95
C PRO A 637 -7.09 23.30 23.66
N GLU A 638 -8.03 24.14 24.09
CA GLU A 638 -7.74 25.31 24.90
C GLU A 638 -7.13 24.87 26.24
N GLU A 639 -6.18 25.69 26.73
CA GLU A 639 -5.62 25.49 28.05
C GLU A 639 -6.63 26.08 29.04
N ASP A 640 -7.23 25.24 29.90
CA ASP A 640 -7.95 25.74 31.07
C ASP A 640 -6.95 26.60 31.86
N GLU A 641 -7.15 27.93 31.91
CA GLU A 641 -6.29 28.88 32.64
C GLU A 641 -6.21 28.58 34.16
N ASP A 642 -6.95 27.59 34.66
CA ASP A 642 -7.17 27.30 36.09
C ASP A 642 -6.45 26.06 36.66
N GLN A 643 -5.51 25.42 35.95
CA GLN A 643 -4.70 24.32 36.53
C GLN A 643 -3.26 24.72 36.91
N GLY A 644 -3.03 26.01 37.11
CA GLY A 644 -1.80 26.57 37.64
C GLY A 644 -2.00 27.22 39.01
N ALA A 645 -2.22 26.42 40.04
CA ALA A 645 -1.99 26.77 41.45
C ALA A 645 -1.44 25.56 42.20
#